data_AF-R7S7A9-F1
#
_entry.id   AF-R7S7A9-F1
#
_cell.length_a   1.000
_cell.length_b   1.000
_cell.length_c   1.000
_cell.angle_alpha   90.00
_cell.angle_beta   90.00
_cell.angle_gamma   90.00
#
_symmetry.space_group_name_H-M   'P 1'
#
loop_
_entity.id
_entity.type
_entity.pdbx_description
1 polymer ?
#
loop_
_entity_poly.entity_id
_entity_poly.type
_entity_poly.pdbx_seq_one_letter_code
_entity_poly.pdbx_strand_id
1 'polypeptide(L)'
;MLLRQSNGVRCSGPKCKHHLRLLPPRLVPPESSRLVPPTPAVKIALPPACLSARPPAPKLQVTTTTTVVGRAPFGVTNQAHGVESAHVRSTIAQFVSSTGKAEAWVGVHVHDDTKQGRLSIPQVSAIPYGPSSALLSAVKRRDASVYALFGGQGTNEVYFDELQTLYDIYKPYVSQFLTNVTRDILIPLVEESEEDTYYTHGLDVISWLTGASPRPPVSYLATIPISFPLIGLTQLTQYLVVCRVTQSTPGDLLSRLQGSTGHSQGLVSALCIAASMTSESFFENALKALKWLFYSGLRGQKAFPVLALEPTIVQDSVEGSEGAPSPMFVCVVTSPSRALYGLVTHLRKVRAPSGLDQSKTPFSQRKPVFSVRFLVVGVPYHSKYLADVADEVMDGLEGKELWSKEDLAIPVYHTENGSDLRSSKATDFPETATHAVDFGPGGLSGIGPLTSRNLEGRCVRVVIVGDRSKGPAELYDAQNIKTEQWWAKKFSPSGEDQIDMPFSRLLGKPPIMVARMTPTTVKAGFVSAVLDAGYHVELAGGGHYRAAALREKVAEIQSKTHAGVGITLIALFINPRQFGFQFLLWQEMHREGLPIEGFCVAAAGIPSTEKAAEIIDALRAAGIKHVLFKPGSVDGICQVVNIAAANPDFPIIMQWTGGRAGGHHSCEDFHQPILSTYGSIRQHSNLLLVGGSGFGGADDVWPYLTGDWSVEAFGAQPMPFDGFLFASRVMVAKEAHTSSSVKDLIVAASGVDDSKWEGTYSKKTGGILTVRSELGEPIREIATRAVKLWKEFDDTIFKLPKEKRTTWLNEHRAEVIAELNKDFAKPWFGWKDDSVVEDIADMTYEEVVLRMVRLIAGSTRRSGTRNLTGDWLRHVEECFAGINGGQKPSILQSYTSLDRPQAFIEKFFKTYPAATEQLLASEDKAYFLAILQRPSQKPAPSSPSSMQALRSGSRRYDSLWAAEDIDAVFDQDPQRVCILQGPVAVKHAKVKDEPIKEMLGNITSIFIDKLVDRFYAGDKSKIPTAEYLAPAPRALPAVIASAVAGNTATYVMGQSTPETLVRLETLVGPKLSWARALLTSTTIVQGTAYVDNHMRRLFAPHWSRRSARVPLHVVYKPAMGYVPIHKVADDCHTRIKAFYGDDEVLPEVDLRNRNSDFDLNLYAGHAVADTARAHDL
;
A
#
# COMPACT_ATOMS: atom_id res chain seq x y z
N MET A 1 -9.39 -65.17 -10.77
CA MET A 1 -9.85 -66.32 -11.56
C MET A 1 -10.25 -65.76 -12.93
N LEU A 2 -9.55 -66.21 -13.98
CA LEU A 2 -9.78 -66.07 -15.43
C LEU A 2 -9.92 -64.64 -16.02
N LEU A 3 -8.90 -63.98 -16.60
CA LEU A 3 -8.10 -64.25 -17.83
C LEU A 3 -8.85 -64.18 -19.16
N ARG A 4 -8.43 -63.25 -20.03
CA ARG A 4 -7.90 -63.47 -21.40
C ARG A 4 -6.86 -62.36 -21.69
N GLN A 5 -5.55 -62.65 -21.68
CA GLN A 5 -4.69 -63.23 -22.74
C GLN A 5 -4.48 -62.29 -23.95
N SER A 6 -3.28 -62.05 -24.50
CA SER A 6 -1.90 -62.48 -24.17
C SER A 6 -0.91 -61.97 -25.25
N ASN A 7 0.39 -62.03 -24.91
CA ASN A 7 1.62 -62.06 -25.75
C ASN A 7 2.32 -60.68 -25.87
N GLY A 8 3.50 -60.43 -25.29
CA GLY A 8 4.68 -61.30 -25.04
C GLY A 8 5.74 -60.93 -26.08
N VAL A 9 6.92 -60.39 -25.72
CA VAL A 9 8.11 -61.18 -25.37
C VAL A 9 9.04 -60.40 -24.41
N ARG A 10 9.61 -61.17 -23.48
CA ARG A 10 10.56 -60.89 -22.40
C ARG A 10 11.96 -60.56 -22.93
N CYS A 11 12.84 -59.90 -22.19
CA CYS A 11 13.75 -60.44 -21.16
C CYS A 11 14.65 -59.26 -20.73
N SER A 12 15.18 -59.09 -19.53
CA SER A 12 15.44 -59.99 -18.41
C SER A 12 15.89 -59.13 -17.21
N GLY A 13 15.36 -59.42 -16.00
CA GLY A 13 15.93 -58.95 -14.73
C GLY A 13 17.25 -59.66 -14.37
N PRO A 14 17.75 -59.59 -13.11
CA PRO A 14 17.00 -60.17 -11.99
C PRO A 14 17.07 -59.43 -10.63
N LYS A 15 15.93 -59.50 -9.91
CA LYS A 15 15.71 -59.91 -8.50
C LYS A 15 16.84 -59.68 -7.48
N CYS A 16 16.59 -58.83 -6.46
CA CYS A 16 15.89 -59.12 -5.18
C CYS A 16 16.78 -59.75 -4.10
N LYS A 17 16.81 -59.11 -2.92
CA LYS A 17 16.41 -59.62 -1.58
C LYS A 17 17.23 -58.95 -0.48
N HIS A 18 16.58 -58.23 0.44
CA HIS A 18 16.30 -58.67 1.82
C HIS A 18 15.56 -57.52 2.53
N HIS A 19 14.34 -57.63 3.07
CA HIS A 19 13.68 -58.51 4.04
C HIS A 19 13.85 -58.15 5.52
N LEU A 20 12.66 -58.07 6.15
CA LEU A 20 12.25 -58.41 7.52
C LEU A 20 12.45 -57.33 8.61
N ARG A 21 11.37 -56.72 9.16
CA ARG A 21 10.25 -57.23 10.02
C ARG A 21 10.70 -57.63 11.42
N LEU A 22 9.81 -57.39 12.39
CA LEU A 22 9.14 -58.34 13.33
C LEU A 22 8.68 -57.51 14.56
N LEU A 23 7.53 -57.67 15.25
CA LEU A 23 6.37 -58.56 15.22
C LEU A 23 5.24 -57.98 16.14
N PRO A 24 4.00 -58.51 16.06
CA PRO A 24 2.78 -58.23 16.86
C PRO A 24 2.58 -59.36 17.92
N PRO A 25 1.37 -59.85 18.35
CA PRO A 25 -0.02 -59.36 18.39
C PRO A 25 -0.72 -59.54 19.78
N ARG A 26 -1.98 -59.09 19.89
CA ARG A 26 -2.92 -59.36 21.02
C ARG A 26 -3.51 -60.78 20.96
N LEU A 27 -3.74 -61.38 22.14
CA LEU A 27 -4.57 -62.56 22.41
C LEU A 27 -5.73 -62.19 23.37
N VAL A 28 -6.94 -62.57 22.92
CA VAL A 28 -8.29 -62.86 23.47
C VAL A 28 -8.46 -63.16 25.02
N PRO A 29 -9.70 -63.35 25.58
CA PRO A 29 -10.68 -62.47 26.30
C PRO A 29 -10.84 -62.88 27.83
N PRO A 30 -11.93 -62.66 28.64
CA PRO A 30 -13.27 -62.02 28.49
C PRO A 30 -13.81 -61.13 29.68
N GLU A 31 -15.09 -60.69 29.52
CA GLU A 31 -16.15 -60.37 30.52
C GLU A 31 -16.52 -58.94 31.02
N SER A 32 -17.74 -58.54 30.60
CA SER A 32 -18.88 -57.96 31.37
C SER A 32 -19.27 -56.46 31.28
N SER A 33 -20.33 -56.23 30.48
CA SER A 33 -21.62 -55.60 30.84
C SER A 33 -21.89 -54.10 30.64
N ARG A 34 -23.01 -53.87 29.90
CA ARG A 34 -23.97 -52.74 29.90
C ARG A 34 -23.49 -51.42 29.24
N LEU A 35 -24.23 -50.73 28.36
CA LEU A 35 -25.66 -50.76 28.02
C LEU A 35 -25.94 -49.96 26.72
N VAL A 36 -26.88 -50.49 25.93
CA VAL A 36 -27.81 -49.89 24.94
C VAL A 36 -27.28 -49.30 23.61
N PRO A 37 -27.61 -49.97 22.48
CA PRO A 37 -27.39 -49.51 21.11
C PRO A 37 -28.77 -49.24 20.39
N PRO A 38 -28.92 -49.33 19.05
CA PRO A 38 -28.85 -48.17 18.14
C PRO A 38 -29.94 -48.17 17.03
N THR A 39 -29.80 -47.26 16.03
CA THR A 39 -30.17 -47.28 14.57
C THR A 39 -30.94 -48.46 13.92
N PRO A 40 -31.42 -48.42 12.64
CA PRO A 40 -31.86 -47.35 11.70
C PRO A 40 -33.10 -47.75 10.80
N ALA A 41 -33.38 -46.95 9.74
CA ALA A 41 -33.74 -47.36 8.35
C ALA A 41 -35.21 -47.40 7.82
N VAL A 42 -35.40 -46.60 6.74
CA VAL A 42 -36.07 -46.88 5.43
C VAL A 42 -37.58 -46.59 5.21
N LYS A 43 -37.82 -46.02 4.00
CA LYS A 43 -39.01 -45.52 3.27
C LYS A 43 -40.30 -46.38 3.30
N ILE A 44 -41.47 -45.73 3.19
CA ILE A 44 -42.48 -45.80 2.06
C ILE A 44 -43.85 -45.16 2.47
N ALA A 45 -44.43 -44.38 1.53
CA ALA A 45 -45.84 -44.01 1.24
C ALA A 45 -46.82 -43.30 2.24
N LEU A 46 -47.52 -42.30 1.65
CA LEU A 46 -48.69 -41.44 2.00
C LEU A 46 -49.98 -42.17 2.49
N PRO A 47 -51.12 -41.51 2.88
CA PRO A 47 -51.50 -40.11 3.29
C PRO A 47 -52.47 -40.12 4.56
N PRO A 48 -53.44 -39.20 4.84
CA PRO A 48 -53.61 -37.73 4.68
C PRO A 48 -54.04 -36.94 5.98
N ALA A 49 -53.86 -35.61 5.92
CA ALA A 49 -54.66 -34.45 6.38
C ALA A 49 -55.57 -34.39 7.65
N CYS A 50 -55.42 -33.25 8.35
CA CYS A 50 -56.43 -32.34 8.97
C CYS A 50 -57.15 -32.68 10.30
N LEU A 51 -56.87 -31.93 11.38
CA LEU A 51 -57.71 -30.82 11.92
C LEU A 51 -57.31 -30.39 13.36
N SER A 52 -57.25 -29.07 13.55
CA SER A 52 -57.56 -28.25 14.74
C SER A 52 -57.08 -28.64 16.16
N ALA A 53 -56.33 -27.74 16.81
CA ALA A 53 -56.82 -26.86 17.90
C ALA A 53 -55.64 -26.24 18.71
N ARG A 54 -55.69 -24.92 18.91
CA ARG A 54 -54.94 -24.13 19.93
C ARG A 54 -55.45 -24.48 21.36
N PRO A 55 -55.00 -23.90 22.51
CA PRO A 55 -54.13 -22.73 22.78
C PRO A 55 -53.18 -22.96 24.03
N PRO A 56 -52.78 -21.95 24.85
CA PRO A 56 -51.70 -20.98 24.62
C PRO A 56 -50.77 -20.79 25.86
N ALA A 57 -49.92 -19.74 25.80
CA ALA A 57 -49.54 -18.79 26.88
C ALA A 57 -47.99 -18.59 27.04
N PRO A 58 -47.52 -17.45 27.60
CA PRO A 58 -47.25 -16.20 26.85
C PRO A 58 -45.97 -15.44 27.30
N LYS A 59 -45.62 -14.31 26.63
CA LYS A 59 -45.07 -13.04 27.19
C LYS A 59 -44.44 -12.16 26.08
N LEU A 60 -44.36 -10.84 26.18
CA LEU A 60 -45.37 -9.78 26.33
C LEU A 60 -44.69 -8.50 25.77
N GLN A 61 -45.34 -7.80 24.84
CA GLN A 61 -45.05 -6.42 24.41
C GLN A 61 -46.13 -5.50 25.00
N VAL A 62 -45.79 -4.26 25.37
CA VAL A 62 -46.71 -3.10 25.51
C VAL A 62 -45.87 -1.79 25.38
N THR A 63 -46.29 -0.59 24.95
CA THR A 63 -47.22 0.01 23.93
C THR A 63 -47.15 1.55 24.15
N THR A 64 -47.33 2.38 23.10
CA THR A 64 -48.19 3.60 23.14
C THR A 64 -48.44 4.10 21.68
N THR A 65 -49.51 3.64 21.03
CA THR A 65 -50.79 4.33 20.66
C THR A 65 -50.72 5.52 19.69
N THR A 66 -51.44 5.42 18.55
CA THR A 66 -52.56 6.31 18.14
C THR A 66 -53.34 5.68 16.97
N THR A 67 -54.64 5.94 16.91
CA THR A 67 -55.71 5.13 16.32
C THR A 67 -56.21 5.61 14.93
N VAL A 68 -56.77 4.62 14.23
CA VAL A 68 -57.36 4.42 12.89
C VAL A 68 -58.53 5.33 12.43
N VAL A 69 -58.70 5.49 11.10
CA VAL A 69 -59.89 5.18 10.23
C VAL A 69 -60.16 6.25 9.15
N GLY A 70 -60.26 5.83 7.87
CA GLY A 70 -60.43 6.70 6.69
C GLY A 70 -61.77 6.61 5.95
N ARG A 71 -61.80 6.99 4.64
CA ARG A 71 -62.81 6.66 3.60
C ARG A 71 -62.45 7.31 2.24
N ALA A 72 -62.74 6.63 1.12
CA ALA A 72 -62.80 7.18 -0.25
C ALA A 72 -64.21 7.78 -0.53
N PRO A 73 -64.59 8.39 -1.70
CA PRO A 73 -63.90 8.69 -2.98
C PRO A 73 -64.18 10.14 -3.53
N PHE A 74 -63.85 10.40 -4.82
CA PHE A 74 -64.24 11.51 -5.74
C PHE A 74 -63.21 12.61 -6.12
N GLY A 75 -63.06 12.79 -7.44
CA GLY A 75 -63.48 14.03 -8.10
C GLY A 75 -62.44 15.14 -8.27
N VAL A 76 -62.05 15.36 -9.53
CA VAL A 76 -61.22 16.46 -10.08
C VAL A 76 -61.60 17.85 -9.55
N THR A 77 -60.60 18.69 -9.18
CA THR A 77 -60.54 20.14 -9.51
C THR A 77 -59.13 20.72 -9.24
N ASN A 78 -58.65 21.52 -10.19
CA ASN A 78 -57.41 22.31 -10.15
C ASN A 78 -57.41 23.36 -9.04
N GLN A 79 -56.29 23.54 -8.31
CA GLN A 79 -55.59 24.83 -8.12
C GLN A 79 -54.29 24.67 -7.32
N ALA A 80 -53.29 25.45 -7.71
CA ALA A 80 -51.87 25.37 -7.35
C ALA A 80 -51.53 25.90 -5.94
N HIS A 81 -50.48 25.36 -5.31
CA HIS A 81 -49.18 26.06 -5.16
C HIS A 81 -48.15 25.28 -4.30
N GLY A 82 -47.06 24.88 -4.97
CA GLY A 82 -45.66 24.88 -4.56
C GLY A 82 -45.22 24.41 -3.16
N VAL A 83 -44.71 23.16 -3.06
CA VAL A 83 -43.55 22.79 -2.22
C VAL A 83 -42.81 21.58 -2.87
N GLU A 84 -41.57 21.85 -3.28
CA GLU A 84 -40.37 20.99 -3.49
C GLU A 84 -40.42 19.62 -4.20
N SER A 85 -40.20 19.63 -5.52
CA SER A 85 -39.93 18.44 -6.36
C SER A 85 -38.44 18.00 -6.40
N ALA A 86 -37.56 18.58 -5.57
CA ALA A 86 -36.12 18.30 -5.60
C ALA A 86 -35.73 17.02 -4.85
N HIS A 87 -36.51 16.64 -3.82
CA HIS A 87 -36.16 15.55 -2.91
C HIS A 87 -36.32 14.16 -3.55
N VAL A 88 -37.29 13.98 -4.45
CA VAL A 88 -37.57 12.69 -5.12
C VAL A 88 -36.50 12.32 -6.16
N ARG A 89 -35.84 13.32 -6.78
CA ARG A 89 -34.92 13.11 -7.91
C ARG A 89 -33.46 12.88 -7.49
N SER A 90 -33.03 13.41 -6.33
CA SER A 90 -31.72 13.06 -5.75
C SER A 90 -31.68 11.61 -5.24
N THR A 91 -32.83 11.11 -4.76
CA THR A 91 -33.01 9.71 -4.38
C THR A 91 -32.79 8.77 -5.55
N ILE A 92 -33.13 9.17 -6.79
CA ILE A 92 -32.95 8.35 -8.00
C ILE A 92 -31.45 8.15 -8.29
N ALA A 93 -30.63 9.19 -8.19
CA ALA A 93 -29.17 9.06 -8.36
C ALA A 93 -28.53 8.18 -7.26
N GLN A 94 -28.99 8.31 -6.02
CA GLN A 94 -28.54 7.46 -4.91
C GLN A 94 -29.04 6.00 -5.06
N PHE A 95 -30.26 5.76 -5.53
CA PHE A 95 -30.81 4.41 -5.75
C PHE A 95 -30.14 3.69 -6.93
N VAL A 96 -29.82 4.42 -8.01
CA VAL A 96 -29.09 3.93 -9.19
C VAL A 96 -27.70 3.42 -8.83
N SER A 97 -27.02 4.06 -7.87
CA SER A 97 -25.71 3.61 -7.39
C SER A 97 -25.74 2.29 -6.61
N SER A 98 -26.89 1.89 -6.07
CA SER A 98 -27.01 0.76 -5.12
C SER A 98 -27.55 -0.54 -5.73
N THR A 99 -28.23 -0.50 -6.88
CA THR A 99 -28.99 -1.65 -7.40
C THR A 99 -28.57 -2.13 -8.79
N GLY A 100 -27.71 -1.40 -9.50
CA GLY A 100 -27.29 -1.76 -10.87
C GLY A 100 -28.43 -1.77 -11.91
N LYS A 101 -29.62 -1.27 -11.56
CA LYS A 101 -30.84 -1.25 -12.40
C LYS A 101 -31.19 0.17 -12.88
N ALA A 102 -30.19 0.92 -13.34
CA ALA A 102 -30.40 2.24 -13.94
C ALA A 102 -31.32 2.19 -15.17
N GLU A 103 -31.16 1.13 -15.97
CA GLU A 103 -31.78 0.96 -17.29
C GLU A 103 -33.30 0.74 -17.20
N ALA A 104 -33.77 -0.01 -16.19
CA ALA A 104 -35.18 -0.25 -15.98
C ALA A 104 -35.93 1.03 -15.58
N TRP A 105 -35.28 1.96 -14.88
CA TRP A 105 -35.92 3.20 -14.43
C TRP A 105 -35.82 4.35 -15.43
N VAL A 106 -34.70 4.49 -16.15
CA VAL A 106 -34.61 5.45 -17.29
C VAL A 106 -35.53 5.01 -18.41
N GLY A 107 -35.53 3.71 -18.75
CA GLY A 107 -36.45 3.13 -19.72
C GLY A 107 -37.92 3.30 -19.32
N VAL A 108 -38.27 3.13 -18.04
CA VAL A 108 -39.63 3.37 -17.53
C VAL A 108 -39.99 4.86 -17.50
N HIS A 109 -39.09 5.79 -17.18
CA HIS A 109 -39.41 7.22 -17.20
C HIS A 109 -39.59 7.74 -18.64
N VAL A 110 -38.72 7.33 -19.56
CA VAL A 110 -38.83 7.63 -20.99
C VAL A 110 -40.08 6.97 -21.60
N HIS A 111 -40.48 5.78 -21.15
CA HIS A 111 -41.72 5.12 -21.57
C HIS A 111 -43.00 5.65 -20.90
N ASP A 112 -43.00 6.04 -19.63
CA ASP A 112 -44.19 6.55 -18.92
C ASP A 112 -44.60 7.93 -19.43
N ASP A 113 -43.64 8.79 -19.79
CA ASP A 113 -43.92 10.07 -20.46
C ASP A 113 -44.62 9.86 -21.82
N THR A 114 -44.35 8.75 -22.51
CA THR A 114 -45.06 8.38 -23.76
C THR A 114 -46.44 7.76 -23.54
N LYS A 115 -46.71 7.11 -22.39
CA LYS A 115 -48.00 6.44 -22.12
C LYS A 115 -49.09 7.34 -21.55
N GLN A 116 -48.77 8.51 -20.99
CA GLN A 116 -49.77 9.45 -20.46
C GLN A 116 -50.56 10.26 -21.53
N GLY A 117 -50.50 9.86 -22.80
CA GLY A 117 -51.48 10.30 -23.81
C GLY A 117 -51.45 11.79 -24.17
N ARG A 118 -50.28 12.45 -24.08
CA ARG A 118 -50.14 13.87 -24.41
C ARG A 118 -49.56 14.20 -25.79
N LEU A 119 -49.21 13.23 -26.64
CA LEU A 119 -48.45 13.56 -27.87
C LEU A 119 -48.85 12.74 -29.11
N SER A 120 -49.35 13.46 -30.12
CA SER A 120 -49.23 13.10 -31.54
C SER A 120 -47.85 13.57 -32.05
N ILE A 121 -47.18 12.70 -32.81
CA ILE A 121 -45.92 12.91 -33.54
C ILE A 121 -46.06 14.20 -34.40
N PRO A 122 -45.42 15.35 -34.08
CA PRO A 122 -44.01 15.64 -34.39
C PRO A 122 -43.37 16.76 -33.51
N GLN A 123 -43.31 16.64 -32.19
CA GLN A 123 -42.64 17.64 -31.34
C GLN A 123 -41.82 17.00 -30.20
N VAL A 124 -40.50 16.92 -30.41
CA VAL A 124 -39.50 16.48 -29.41
C VAL A 124 -39.29 17.54 -28.30
N SER A 125 -40.03 18.66 -28.33
CA SER A 125 -39.96 19.77 -27.36
C SER A 125 -40.71 19.53 -26.04
N ALA A 126 -41.40 18.39 -25.87
CA ALA A 126 -42.34 18.15 -24.76
C ALA A 126 -41.85 17.12 -23.72
N ILE A 127 -40.53 16.95 -23.55
CA ILE A 127 -39.93 16.10 -22.52
C ILE A 127 -39.64 16.95 -21.26
N PRO A 128 -40.09 16.57 -20.05
CA PRO A 128 -39.86 17.37 -18.85
C PRO A 128 -38.37 17.54 -18.54
N TYR A 129 -37.97 18.79 -18.26
CA TYR A 129 -36.56 19.18 -18.14
C TYR A 129 -35.86 18.60 -16.91
N GLY A 130 -34.72 17.94 -17.12
CA GLY A 130 -33.78 17.53 -16.07
C GLY A 130 -32.84 18.69 -15.67
N PRO A 131 -32.24 18.65 -14.46
CA PRO A 131 -31.21 19.61 -14.09
C PRO A 131 -29.98 19.46 -15.00
N SER A 132 -29.33 20.58 -15.35
CA SER A 132 -28.13 20.59 -16.19
C SER A 132 -26.96 19.89 -15.51
N SER A 133 -26.18 19.11 -16.27
CA SER A 133 -24.94 18.49 -15.81
C SER A 133 -24.01 19.53 -15.17
N ALA A 134 -23.48 19.21 -13.99
CA ALA A 134 -22.53 20.05 -13.26
C ALA A 134 -21.25 20.23 -14.07
N LEU A 135 -20.75 19.16 -14.71
CA LEU A 135 -19.56 19.18 -15.55
C LEU A 135 -19.74 20.13 -16.74
N LEU A 136 -20.81 19.98 -17.51
CA LEU A 136 -21.06 20.83 -18.68
C LEU A 136 -21.30 22.30 -18.28
N SER A 137 -21.89 22.53 -17.11
CA SER A 137 -22.06 23.87 -16.54
C SER A 137 -20.72 24.49 -16.13
N ALA A 138 -19.82 23.71 -15.53
CA ALA A 138 -18.47 24.14 -15.17
C ALA A 138 -17.63 24.49 -16.40
N VAL A 139 -17.78 23.75 -17.50
CA VAL A 139 -17.15 24.12 -18.79
C VAL A 139 -17.63 25.48 -19.29
N LYS A 140 -18.95 25.74 -19.20
CA LYS A 140 -19.50 27.05 -19.59
C LYS A 140 -18.95 28.20 -18.73
N ARG A 141 -18.63 27.93 -17.46
CA ARG A 141 -17.94 28.88 -16.56
C ARG A 141 -16.43 28.96 -16.75
N ARG A 142 -15.85 28.10 -17.61
CA ARG A 142 -14.40 27.91 -17.81
C ARG A 142 -13.65 27.36 -16.59
N ASP A 143 -14.36 26.70 -15.68
CA ASP A 143 -13.77 25.98 -14.54
C ASP A 143 -13.23 24.59 -14.95
N ALA A 144 -13.70 24.06 -16.09
CA ALA A 144 -13.31 22.76 -16.62
C ALA A 144 -13.16 22.81 -18.16
N SER A 145 -12.43 21.84 -18.69
CA SER A 145 -12.16 21.62 -20.11
C SER A 145 -12.39 20.15 -20.46
N VAL A 146 -13.13 19.91 -21.55
CA VAL A 146 -13.54 18.57 -21.96
C VAL A 146 -13.06 18.28 -23.37
N TYR A 147 -12.49 17.09 -23.56
CA TYR A 147 -12.09 16.54 -24.85
C TYR A 147 -12.95 15.33 -25.21
N ALA A 148 -13.27 15.16 -26.49
CA ALA A 148 -13.99 13.99 -26.97
C ALA A 148 -13.02 12.96 -27.57
N LEU A 149 -13.16 11.71 -27.16
CA LEU A 149 -12.39 10.57 -27.63
C LEU A 149 -13.32 9.57 -28.33
N PHE A 150 -12.88 9.07 -29.48
CA PHE A 150 -13.61 8.05 -30.24
C PHE A 150 -12.76 6.79 -30.40
N GLY A 151 -13.30 5.66 -29.98
CA GLY A 151 -12.66 4.35 -30.10
C GLY A 151 -12.47 3.89 -31.54
N GLY A 152 -11.69 2.81 -31.72
CA GLY A 152 -11.52 2.17 -33.01
C GLY A 152 -11.90 0.69 -32.95
N GLN A 153 -11.46 -0.08 -33.95
CA GLN A 153 -11.59 -1.53 -33.93
C GLN A 153 -10.74 -2.18 -32.82
N GLY A 154 -11.21 -3.32 -32.34
CA GLY A 154 -10.54 -4.11 -31.28
C GLY A 154 -11.51 -4.82 -30.34
N THR A 155 -12.76 -4.36 -30.28
CA THR A 155 -13.88 -4.95 -29.53
C THR A 155 -15.04 -5.32 -30.46
N ASN A 156 -14.70 -5.85 -31.65
CA ASN A 156 -15.63 -6.11 -32.75
C ASN A 156 -16.73 -7.14 -32.42
N GLU A 157 -16.64 -7.84 -31.29
CA GLU A 157 -17.66 -8.78 -30.84
C GLU A 157 -18.82 -8.11 -30.07
N VAL A 158 -18.60 -6.92 -29.49
CA VAL A 158 -19.49 -6.34 -28.46
C VAL A 158 -20.20 -5.05 -28.93
N TYR A 159 -19.71 -4.39 -29.98
CA TYR A 159 -20.24 -3.09 -30.42
C TYR A 159 -21.74 -3.12 -30.79
N PHE A 160 -22.23 -4.24 -31.32
CA PHE A 160 -23.64 -4.36 -31.72
C PHE A 160 -24.54 -4.58 -30.50
N ASP A 161 -24.05 -5.24 -29.45
CA ASP A 161 -24.79 -5.35 -28.19
C ASP A 161 -24.94 -3.97 -27.54
N GLU A 162 -23.91 -3.12 -27.63
CA GLU A 162 -24.00 -1.72 -27.19
C GLU A 162 -25.00 -0.94 -28.03
N LEU A 163 -25.00 -1.10 -29.36
CA LEU A 163 -25.99 -0.45 -30.24
C LEU A 163 -27.43 -0.90 -29.92
N GLN A 164 -27.64 -2.19 -29.68
CA GLN A 164 -28.93 -2.73 -29.24
C GLN A 164 -29.35 -2.12 -27.91
N THR A 165 -28.42 -2.04 -26.96
CA THR A 165 -28.67 -1.43 -25.65
C THR A 165 -29.08 0.05 -25.78
N LEU A 166 -28.40 0.81 -26.64
CA LEU A 166 -28.75 2.21 -26.93
C LEU A 166 -30.12 2.33 -27.58
N TYR A 167 -30.45 1.43 -28.52
CA TYR A 167 -31.76 1.40 -29.16
C TYR A 167 -32.88 1.07 -28.18
N ASP A 168 -32.69 0.06 -27.34
CA ASP A 168 -33.71 -0.39 -26.39
C ASP A 168 -33.98 0.64 -25.30
N ILE A 169 -32.93 1.30 -24.78
CA ILE A 169 -33.06 2.29 -23.69
C ILE A 169 -33.51 3.65 -24.23
N TYR A 170 -32.95 4.12 -25.34
CA TYR A 170 -33.11 5.48 -25.85
C TYR A 170 -33.94 5.53 -27.15
N LYS A 171 -34.78 4.52 -27.40
CA LYS A 171 -35.56 4.36 -28.64
C LYS A 171 -36.17 5.66 -29.19
N PRO A 172 -36.84 6.52 -28.40
CA PRO A 172 -37.43 7.75 -28.93
C PRO A 172 -36.42 8.75 -29.51
N TYR A 173 -35.17 8.72 -29.02
CA TYR A 173 -34.11 9.64 -29.45
C TYR A 173 -33.34 9.16 -30.67
N VAL A 174 -33.19 7.84 -30.82
CA VAL A 174 -32.29 7.25 -31.83
C VAL A 174 -33.00 6.55 -32.97
N SER A 175 -34.27 6.14 -32.80
CA SER A 175 -34.97 5.33 -33.80
C SER A 175 -35.05 6.01 -35.17
N GLN A 176 -35.40 7.31 -35.22
CA GLN A 176 -35.50 8.02 -36.49
C GLN A 176 -34.14 8.16 -37.19
N PHE A 177 -33.08 8.42 -36.42
CA PHE A 177 -31.71 8.50 -36.94
C PHE A 177 -31.28 7.17 -37.56
N LEU A 178 -31.45 6.08 -36.83
CA LEU A 178 -31.06 4.74 -37.27
C LEU A 178 -31.87 4.31 -38.49
N THR A 179 -33.18 4.55 -38.52
CA THR A 179 -34.01 4.24 -39.70
C THR A 179 -33.56 5.00 -40.94
N ASN A 180 -33.31 6.32 -40.82
CA ASN A 180 -32.86 7.13 -41.96
C ASN A 180 -31.49 6.65 -42.46
N VAL A 181 -30.53 6.44 -41.56
CA VAL A 181 -29.19 5.96 -41.94
C VAL A 181 -29.25 4.58 -42.62
N THR A 182 -30.04 3.64 -42.09
CA THR A 182 -30.16 2.31 -42.68
C THR A 182 -30.78 2.37 -44.07
N ARG A 183 -31.89 3.10 -44.24
CA ARG A 183 -32.63 3.18 -45.50
C ARG A 183 -31.89 4.01 -46.56
N ASP A 184 -31.31 5.14 -46.16
CA ASP A 184 -30.80 6.14 -47.11
C ASP A 184 -29.33 5.90 -47.47
N ILE A 185 -28.59 5.08 -46.70
CA ILE A 185 -27.15 4.82 -46.92
C ILE A 185 -26.81 3.34 -46.90
N LEU A 186 -27.06 2.62 -45.79
CA LEU A 186 -26.51 1.27 -45.63
C LEU A 186 -27.10 0.25 -46.62
N ILE A 187 -28.40 0.32 -46.89
CA ILE A 187 -29.06 -0.56 -47.89
C ILE A 187 -28.59 -0.20 -49.31
N PRO A 188 -28.69 1.06 -49.79
CA PRO A 188 -28.21 1.44 -51.12
C PRO A 188 -26.74 1.13 -51.38
N LEU A 189 -25.85 1.34 -50.41
CA LEU A 189 -24.41 1.06 -50.58
C LEU A 189 -24.12 -0.44 -50.75
N VAL A 190 -24.93 -1.31 -50.12
CA VAL A 190 -24.83 -2.76 -50.32
C VAL A 190 -25.38 -3.16 -51.69
N GLU A 191 -26.48 -2.54 -52.15
CA GLU A 191 -27.04 -2.74 -53.49
C GLU A 191 -26.05 -2.31 -54.59
N GLU A 192 -25.36 -1.18 -54.39
CA GLU A 192 -24.27 -0.72 -55.29
C GLU A 192 -23.06 -1.68 -55.31
N SER A 193 -22.92 -2.52 -54.28
CA SER A 193 -21.82 -3.47 -54.12
C SER A 193 -22.29 -4.93 -54.32
N GLU A 194 -23.36 -5.17 -55.08
CA GLU A 194 -24.00 -6.48 -55.29
C GLU A 194 -23.04 -7.58 -55.79
N GLU A 195 -21.94 -7.23 -56.46
CA GLU A 195 -20.93 -8.19 -56.92
C GLU A 195 -20.09 -8.80 -55.78
N ASP A 196 -20.13 -8.22 -54.58
CA ASP A 196 -19.31 -8.62 -53.45
C ASP A 196 -19.97 -9.64 -52.52
N THR A 197 -19.29 -10.77 -52.29
CA THR A 197 -19.78 -11.87 -51.44
C THR A 197 -19.78 -11.59 -49.93
N TYR A 198 -19.39 -10.38 -49.49
CA TYR A 198 -19.25 -10.03 -48.08
C TYR A 198 -20.59 -9.69 -47.39
N TYR A 199 -21.67 -9.43 -48.14
CA TYR A 199 -22.95 -8.95 -47.61
C TYR A 199 -24.08 -10.00 -47.60
N THR A 200 -23.77 -11.26 -47.25
CA THR A 200 -24.73 -12.39 -47.33
C THR A 200 -26.02 -12.22 -46.49
N HIS A 201 -25.97 -11.45 -45.41
CA HIS A 201 -27.14 -11.15 -44.57
C HIS A 201 -27.69 -9.72 -44.80
N GLY A 202 -27.16 -9.00 -45.80
CA GLY A 202 -27.42 -7.58 -46.01
C GLY A 202 -26.86 -6.69 -44.88
N LEU A 203 -27.23 -5.41 -44.89
CA LEU A 203 -26.86 -4.43 -43.85
C LEU A 203 -28.09 -3.68 -43.31
N ASP A 204 -29.19 -4.42 -43.08
CA ASP A 204 -30.43 -3.89 -42.53
C ASP A 204 -30.42 -3.87 -40.99
N VAL A 205 -29.72 -2.87 -40.46
CA VAL A 205 -29.52 -2.67 -39.02
C VAL A 205 -30.84 -2.50 -38.27
N ILE A 206 -31.80 -1.73 -38.82
CA ILE A 206 -33.05 -1.45 -38.11
C ILE A 206 -33.89 -2.71 -37.95
N SER A 207 -33.96 -3.58 -38.98
CA SER A 207 -34.68 -4.85 -38.89
C SER A 207 -34.02 -5.82 -37.90
N TRP A 208 -32.70 -5.78 -37.77
CA TRP A 208 -31.97 -6.55 -36.75
C TRP A 208 -32.27 -6.04 -35.34
N LEU A 209 -32.32 -4.71 -35.15
CA LEU A 209 -32.59 -4.08 -33.85
C LEU A 209 -34.05 -4.24 -33.38
N THR A 210 -35.02 -4.22 -34.30
CA THR A 210 -36.44 -4.43 -33.98
C THR A 210 -36.81 -5.90 -33.82
N GLY A 211 -35.93 -6.82 -34.21
CA GLY A 211 -36.21 -8.26 -34.29
C GLY A 211 -37.14 -8.64 -35.45
N ALA A 212 -37.30 -7.79 -36.45
CA ALA A 212 -38.06 -8.10 -37.67
C ALA A 212 -37.32 -9.11 -38.55
N SER A 213 -35.98 -9.08 -38.51
CA SER A 213 -35.09 -10.05 -39.15
C SER A 213 -34.20 -10.69 -38.08
N PRO A 214 -33.84 -11.99 -38.21
CA PRO A 214 -32.93 -12.62 -37.26
C PRO A 214 -31.58 -11.90 -37.24
N ARG A 215 -31.09 -11.60 -36.04
CA ARG A 215 -29.78 -10.98 -35.85
C ARG A 215 -28.68 -11.88 -36.45
N PRO A 216 -27.78 -11.33 -37.30
CA PRO A 216 -26.67 -12.10 -37.86
C PRO A 216 -25.72 -12.66 -36.80
N PRO A 217 -24.98 -13.74 -37.10
CA PRO A 217 -24.02 -14.31 -36.17
C PRO A 217 -22.86 -13.34 -35.89
N VAL A 218 -22.24 -13.46 -34.71
CA VAL A 218 -21.12 -12.60 -34.29
C VAL A 218 -19.96 -12.65 -35.27
N SER A 219 -19.70 -13.81 -35.89
CA SER A 219 -18.66 -13.95 -36.92
C SER A 219 -18.90 -13.06 -38.14
N TYR A 220 -20.17 -12.83 -38.51
CA TYR A 220 -20.53 -11.92 -39.59
C TYR A 220 -20.39 -10.47 -39.16
N LEU A 221 -20.91 -10.12 -37.97
CA LEU A 221 -20.80 -8.77 -37.41
C LEU A 221 -19.34 -8.37 -37.14
N ALA A 222 -18.45 -9.31 -36.86
CA ALA A 222 -17.03 -9.07 -36.64
C ALA A 222 -16.23 -8.84 -37.94
N THR A 223 -16.79 -9.18 -39.11
CA THR A 223 -16.11 -8.91 -40.39
C THR A 223 -15.92 -7.42 -40.60
N ILE A 224 -14.85 -7.04 -41.30
CA ILE A 224 -14.47 -5.63 -41.45
C ILE A 224 -15.49 -4.81 -42.24
N PRO A 225 -16.04 -5.26 -43.38
CA PRO A 225 -17.03 -4.50 -44.14
C PRO A 225 -18.29 -4.16 -43.34
N ILE A 226 -18.63 -4.98 -42.33
CA ILE A 226 -19.79 -4.79 -41.46
C ILE A 226 -19.42 -3.99 -40.21
N SER A 227 -18.35 -4.39 -39.51
CA SER A 227 -17.93 -3.76 -38.25
C SER A 227 -17.45 -2.31 -38.43
N PHE A 228 -16.74 -1.96 -39.50
CA PHE A 228 -16.23 -0.60 -39.71
C PHE A 228 -17.35 0.46 -39.69
N PRO A 229 -18.37 0.38 -40.56
CA PRO A 229 -19.45 1.35 -40.57
C PRO A 229 -20.35 1.25 -39.33
N LEU A 230 -20.60 0.05 -38.81
CA LEU A 230 -21.48 -0.10 -37.64
C LEU A 230 -20.84 0.38 -36.34
N ILE A 231 -19.52 0.26 -36.17
CA ILE A 231 -18.81 0.88 -35.03
C ILE A 231 -18.94 2.41 -35.10
N GLY A 232 -18.76 3.00 -36.28
CA GLY A 232 -18.99 4.44 -36.48
C GLY A 232 -20.44 4.84 -36.16
N LEU A 233 -21.41 4.02 -36.59
CA LEU A 233 -22.82 4.23 -36.28
C LEU A 233 -23.09 4.19 -34.77
N THR A 234 -22.50 3.25 -34.04
CA THR A 234 -22.61 3.17 -32.58
C THR A 234 -22.05 4.42 -31.91
N GLN A 235 -20.88 4.90 -32.35
CA GLN A 235 -20.24 6.12 -31.81
C GLN A 235 -21.08 7.37 -32.02
N LEU A 236 -21.60 7.56 -33.24
CA LEU A 236 -22.46 8.69 -33.58
C LEU A 236 -23.80 8.62 -32.83
N THR A 237 -24.36 7.41 -32.67
CA THR A 237 -25.56 7.19 -31.87
C THR A 237 -25.32 7.53 -30.39
N GLN A 238 -24.19 7.10 -29.82
CA GLN A 238 -23.79 7.45 -28.45
C GLN A 238 -23.68 8.97 -28.25
N TYR A 239 -23.02 9.67 -29.19
CA TYR A 239 -22.91 11.13 -29.16
C TYR A 239 -24.28 11.81 -29.24
N LEU A 240 -25.16 11.33 -30.12
CA LEU A 240 -26.52 11.84 -30.26
C LEU A 240 -27.34 11.63 -28.98
N VAL A 241 -27.22 10.47 -28.33
CA VAL A 241 -27.87 10.21 -27.04
C VAL A 241 -27.42 11.22 -25.99
N VAL A 242 -26.11 11.47 -25.88
CA VAL A 242 -25.59 12.48 -24.93
C VAL A 242 -26.16 13.87 -25.24
N CYS A 243 -26.20 14.27 -26.50
CA CYS A 243 -26.81 15.55 -26.92
C CYS A 243 -28.27 15.64 -26.46
N ARG A 244 -29.08 14.60 -26.72
CA ARG A 244 -30.51 14.58 -26.40
C ARG A 244 -30.77 14.53 -24.89
N VAL A 245 -30.04 13.70 -24.15
CA VAL A 245 -30.18 13.57 -22.69
C VAL A 245 -29.76 14.87 -21.99
N THR A 246 -28.70 15.52 -22.45
CA THR A 246 -28.24 16.82 -21.92
C THR A 246 -28.95 18.03 -22.51
N GLN A 247 -29.99 17.79 -23.33
CA GLN A 247 -30.83 18.82 -23.94
C GLN A 247 -30.04 19.87 -24.71
N SER A 248 -28.97 19.43 -25.37
CA SER A 248 -28.05 20.26 -26.13
C SER A 248 -28.14 19.87 -27.61
N THR A 249 -28.12 20.84 -28.51
CA THR A 249 -27.89 20.51 -29.93
C THR A 249 -26.48 19.97 -30.13
N PRO A 250 -26.18 19.25 -31.22
CA PRO A 250 -24.82 18.83 -31.54
C PRO A 250 -23.80 19.98 -31.48
N GLY A 251 -24.16 21.17 -31.97
CA GLY A 251 -23.33 22.38 -31.88
C GLY A 251 -23.22 22.95 -30.47
N ASP A 252 -24.28 22.91 -29.66
CA ASP A 252 -24.19 23.32 -28.25
C ASP A 252 -23.23 22.42 -27.47
N LEU A 253 -23.28 21.10 -27.68
CA LEU A 253 -22.34 20.18 -27.04
C LEU A 253 -20.93 20.38 -27.59
N LEU A 254 -20.78 20.60 -28.89
CA LEU A 254 -19.51 20.89 -29.54
C LEU A 254 -18.86 22.16 -28.98
N SER A 255 -19.64 23.21 -28.71
CA SER A 255 -19.15 24.45 -28.09
C SER A 255 -18.61 24.25 -26.66
N ARG A 256 -18.95 23.13 -26.01
CA ARG A 256 -18.45 22.71 -24.70
C ARG A 256 -17.25 21.76 -24.81
N LEU A 257 -16.78 21.46 -26.02
CA LEU A 257 -15.58 20.66 -26.25
C LEU A 257 -14.44 21.58 -26.68
N GLN A 258 -13.25 21.36 -26.11
CA GLN A 258 -12.04 22.10 -26.51
C GLN A 258 -11.30 21.43 -27.67
N GLY A 259 -11.57 20.15 -27.93
CA GLY A 259 -11.00 19.40 -29.04
C GLY A 259 -11.51 17.97 -29.08
N SER A 260 -11.27 17.29 -30.20
CA SER A 260 -11.61 15.89 -30.39
C SER A 260 -10.49 15.11 -31.07
N THR A 261 -10.45 13.80 -30.85
CA THR A 261 -9.60 12.89 -31.61
C THR A 261 -10.19 11.50 -31.62
N GLY A 262 -9.68 10.61 -32.46
CA GLY A 262 -10.13 9.24 -32.54
C GLY A 262 -9.01 8.26 -32.83
N HIS A 263 -9.15 7.07 -32.25
CA HIS A 263 -8.22 5.97 -32.43
C HIS A 263 -8.56 5.20 -33.70
N SER A 264 -7.60 5.09 -34.63
CA SER A 264 -7.81 4.40 -35.92
C SER A 264 -9.06 4.96 -36.64
N GLN A 265 -10.08 4.13 -36.90
CA GLN A 265 -11.33 4.56 -37.55
C GLN A 265 -12.12 5.63 -36.78
N GLY A 266 -11.94 5.75 -35.46
CA GLY A 266 -12.68 6.72 -34.64
C GLY A 266 -12.41 8.17 -35.04
N LEU A 267 -11.30 8.43 -35.76
CA LEU A 267 -10.96 9.77 -36.25
C LEU A 267 -12.05 10.34 -37.17
N VAL A 268 -12.72 9.48 -37.95
CA VAL A 268 -13.81 9.88 -38.84
C VAL A 268 -15.02 10.39 -38.05
N SER A 269 -15.35 9.74 -36.93
CA SER A 269 -16.41 10.19 -36.02
C SER A 269 -16.04 11.52 -35.37
N ALA A 270 -14.76 11.72 -35.02
CA ALA A 270 -14.26 12.97 -34.48
C ALA A 270 -14.39 14.13 -35.48
N LEU A 271 -14.09 13.89 -36.77
CA LEU A 271 -14.29 14.84 -37.87
C LEU A 271 -15.77 15.17 -38.10
N CYS A 272 -16.62 14.14 -38.15
CA CYS A 272 -18.06 14.31 -38.31
C CYS A 272 -18.64 15.25 -37.25
N ILE A 273 -18.26 15.05 -35.99
CA ILE A 273 -18.75 15.87 -34.87
C ILE A 273 -18.17 17.28 -34.90
N ALA A 274 -16.89 17.43 -35.25
CA ALA A 274 -16.25 18.73 -35.39
C ALA A 274 -16.86 19.61 -36.50
N ALA A 275 -17.47 18.98 -37.52
CA ALA A 275 -18.16 19.66 -38.61
C ALA A 275 -19.67 19.87 -38.38
N SER A 276 -20.22 19.44 -37.23
CA SER A 276 -21.67 19.38 -37.00
C SER A 276 -22.17 20.46 -36.03
N MET A 277 -22.73 21.55 -36.56
CA MET A 277 -23.29 22.67 -35.80
C MET A 277 -24.77 22.49 -35.43
N THR A 278 -25.56 21.95 -36.34
CA THR A 278 -27.01 21.76 -36.18
C THR A 278 -27.35 20.27 -36.27
N SER A 279 -28.55 19.90 -35.82
CA SER A 279 -29.02 18.51 -35.98
C SER A 279 -29.06 18.08 -37.44
N GLU A 280 -29.45 18.96 -38.37
CA GLU A 280 -29.45 18.67 -39.81
C GLU A 280 -28.04 18.44 -40.33
N SER A 281 -27.09 19.33 -40.02
CA SER A 281 -25.68 19.15 -40.41
C SER A 281 -25.06 17.89 -39.81
N PHE A 282 -25.49 17.49 -38.61
CA PHE A 282 -25.05 16.24 -37.98
C PHE A 282 -25.54 15.02 -38.76
N PHE A 283 -26.80 15.03 -39.22
CA PHE A 283 -27.30 13.95 -40.07
C PHE A 283 -26.51 13.89 -41.38
N GLU A 284 -26.34 15.00 -42.09
CA GLU A 284 -25.58 15.04 -43.35
C GLU A 284 -24.13 14.55 -43.18
N ASN A 285 -23.42 15.05 -42.17
CA ASN A 285 -22.04 14.62 -41.89
C ASN A 285 -21.95 13.17 -41.42
N ALA A 286 -22.95 12.66 -40.69
CA ALA A 286 -23.03 11.26 -40.33
C ALA A 286 -23.16 10.37 -41.57
N LEU A 287 -23.95 10.77 -42.58
CA LEU A 287 -24.04 10.04 -43.85
C LEU A 287 -22.69 10.01 -44.57
N LYS A 288 -21.98 11.14 -44.65
CA LYS A 288 -20.62 11.22 -45.24
C LYS A 288 -19.63 10.29 -44.51
N ALA A 289 -19.64 10.34 -43.17
CA ALA A 289 -18.77 9.53 -42.33
C ALA A 289 -19.00 8.03 -42.52
N LEU A 290 -20.27 7.60 -42.56
CA LEU A 290 -20.63 6.20 -42.74
C LEU A 290 -20.31 5.70 -44.15
N LYS A 291 -20.51 6.53 -45.18
CA LYS A 291 -20.10 6.20 -46.56
C LYS A 291 -18.58 6.00 -46.67
N TRP A 292 -17.80 6.87 -46.04
CA TRP A 292 -16.34 6.72 -45.97
C TRP A 292 -15.93 5.44 -45.25
N LEU A 293 -16.53 5.15 -44.08
CA LEU A 293 -16.25 3.95 -43.29
C LEU A 293 -16.63 2.67 -44.04
N PHE A 294 -17.72 2.69 -44.81
CA PHE A 294 -18.15 1.57 -45.64
C PHE A 294 -17.12 1.23 -46.71
N TYR A 295 -16.70 2.19 -47.54
CA TYR A 295 -15.69 1.93 -48.58
C TYR A 295 -14.33 1.60 -47.99
N SER A 296 -13.91 2.25 -46.89
CA SER A 296 -12.66 1.92 -46.20
C SER A 296 -12.65 0.48 -45.69
N GLY A 297 -13.77 0.02 -45.12
CA GLY A 297 -13.94 -1.38 -44.70
C GLY A 297 -13.95 -2.37 -45.87
N LEU A 298 -14.72 -2.06 -46.93
CA LEU A 298 -14.86 -2.90 -48.10
C LEU A 298 -13.55 -3.05 -48.88
N ARG A 299 -12.90 -1.93 -49.25
CA ARG A 299 -11.64 -1.93 -50.00
C ARG A 299 -10.50 -2.53 -49.19
N GLY A 300 -10.44 -2.26 -47.88
CA GLY A 300 -9.49 -2.90 -46.98
C GLY A 300 -9.63 -4.42 -46.96
N GLN A 301 -10.87 -4.92 -46.94
CA GLN A 301 -11.13 -6.36 -46.97
C GLN A 301 -10.84 -7.01 -48.35
N LYS A 302 -11.05 -6.28 -49.45
CA LYS A 302 -10.69 -6.72 -50.81
C LYS A 302 -9.18 -6.82 -51.01
N ALA A 303 -8.44 -5.81 -50.57
CA ALA A 303 -6.99 -5.80 -50.65
C ALA A 303 -6.35 -6.89 -49.77
N PHE A 304 -6.98 -7.22 -48.63
CA PHE A 304 -6.50 -8.26 -47.74
C PHE A 304 -7.61 -9.27 -47.38
N PRO A 305 -7.89 -10.27 -48.24
CA PRO A 305 -8.92 -11.27 -47.98
C PRO A 305 -8.54 -12.19 -46.81
N VAL A 306 -9.54 -12.67 -46.06
CA VAL A 306 -9.32 -13.61 -44.96
C VAL A 306 -8.91 -14.98 -45.52
N LEU A 307 -7.65 -15.35 -45.31
CA LEU A 307 -7.13 -16.68 -45.68
C LEU A 307 -7.41 -17.69 -44.57
N ALA A 308 -7.89 -18.89 -44.96
CA ALA A 308 -8.08 -19.98 -44.03
C ALA A 308 -6.75 -20.42 -43.41
N LEU A 309 -6.73 -20.56 -42.08
CA LEU A 309 -5.59 -21.09 -41.32
C LEU A 309 -5.81 -22.57 -41.01
N GLU A 310 -4.71 -23.30 -40.83
CA GLU A 310 -4.77 -24.69 -40.39
C GLU A 310 -5.45 -24.79 -39.01
N PRO A 311 -6.42 -25.70 -38.81
CA PRO A 311 -7.13 -25.84 -37.54
C PRO A 311 -6.20 -26.09 -36.34
N THR A 312 -5.08 -26.76 -36.58
CA THR A 312 -4.02 -27.03 -35.59
C THR A 312 -3.40 -25.74 -35.04
N ILE A 313 -3.13 -24.75 -35.89
CA ILE A 313 -2.57 -23.44 -35.50
C ILE A 313 -3.59 -22.66 -34.66
N VAL A 314 -4.86 -22.68 -35.07
CA VAL A 314 -5.93 -22.00 -34.35
C VAL A 314 -6.11 -22.62 -32.97
N GLN A 315 -6.15 -23.95 -32.90
CA GLN A 315 -6.29 -24.69 -31.65
C GLN A 315 -5.11 -24.40 -30.70
N ASP A 316 -3.86 -24.47 -31.18
CA ASP A 316 -2.67 -24.17 -30.36
C ASP A 316 -2.68 -22.73 -29.83
N SER A 317 -3.11 -21.75 -30.65
CA SER A 317 -3.23 -20.35 -30.23
C SER A 317 -4.29 -20.14 -29.14
N VAL A 318 -5.44 -20.81 -29.28
CA VAL A 318 -6.54 -20.75 -28.31
C VAL A 318 -6.15 -21.45 -26.99
N GLU A 319 -5.54 -22.63 -27.05
CA GLU A 319 -5.01 -23.34 -25.88
C GLU A 319 -3.92 -22.52 -25.15
N GLY A 320 -3.12 -21.75 -25.91
CA GLY A 320 -2.14 -20.81 -25.37
C GLY A 320 -2.71 -19.53 -24.77
N SER A 321 -4.04 -19.37 -24.73
CA SER A 321 -4.79 -18.20 -24.25
C SER A 321 -4.54 -16.91 -25.05
N GLU A 322 -4.14 -17.01 -26.33
CA GLU A 322 -3.89 -15.84 -27.20
C GLU A 322 -5.08 -15.48 -28.09
N GLY A 323 -6.09 -16.35 -28.16
CA GLY A 323 -7.25 -16.17 -29.04
C GLY A 323 -7.00 -16.65 -30.47
N ALA A 324 -8.00 -16.48 -31.33
CA ALA A 324 -7.91 -16.89 -32.73
C ALA A 324 -6.92 -15.99 -33.50
N PRO A 325 -5.96 -16.55 -34.27
CA PRO A 325 -4.99 -15.75 -34.99
C PRO A 325 -5.64 -14.81 -36.01
N SER A 326 -5.24 -13.55 -35.96
CA SER A 326 -5.69 -12.49 -36.85
C SER A 326 -4.51 -11.65 -37.35
N PRO A 327 -4.69 -10.79 -38.36
CA PRO A 327 -3.63 -9.91 -38.87
C PRO A 327 -3.15 -8.81 -37.92
N MET A 328 -3.74 -8.70 -36.72
CA MET A 328 -3.38 -7.69 -35.71
C MET A 328 -3.27 -8.31 -34.33
N PHE A 329 -2.25 -7.91 -33.58
CA PHE A 329 -1.94 -8.50 -32.28
C PHE A 329 -1.66 -7.42 -31.21
N VAL A 330 -1.98 -7.69 -29.95
CA VAL A 330 -1.80 -6.80 -28.78
C VAL A 330 -0.31 -6.52 -28.58
N CYS A 331 0.06 -5.23 -28.40
CA CYS A 331 1.35 -4.62 -28.78
C CYS A 331 1.41 -4.17 -30.26
N VAL A 332 0.23 -3.96 -30.87
CA VAL A 332 -0.08 -3.43 -32.20
C VAL A 332 1.01 -3.72 -33.24
N VAL A 333 1.22 -5.01 -33.51
CA VAL A 333 2.00 -5.47 -34.66
C VAL A 333 1.04 -5.98 -35.72
N THR A 334 1.20 -5.49 -36.94
CA THR A 334 0.38 -5.85 -38.10
C THR A 334 1.18 -6.68 -39.08
N SER A 335 0.71 -7.87 -39.40
CA SER A 335 1.34 -8.79 -40.34
C SER A 335 0.36 -9.93 -40.66
N PRO A 336 0.55 -10.71 -41.74
CA PRO A 336 -0.27 -11.89 -41.97
C PRO A 336 -0.34 -12.82 -40.75
N SER A 337 -1.52 -13.36 -40.45
CA SER A 337 -1.81 -14.11 -39.22
C SER A 337 -0.83 -15.26 -38.96
N ARG A 338 -0.36 -15.94 -40.01
CA ARG A 338 0.63 -17.03 -39.91
C ARG A 338 2.00 -16.54 -39.41
N ALA A 339 2.45 -15.37 -39.85
CA ALA A 339 3.71 -14.79 -39.41
C ALA A 339 3.60 -14.29 -37.96
N LEU A 340 2.46 -13.69 -37.58
CA LEU A 340 2.21 -13.31 -36.19
C LEU A 340 2.16 -14.52 -35.26
N TYR A 341 1.57 -15.64 -35.68
CA TYR A 341 1.65 -16.89 -34.92
C TYR A 341 3.11 -17.34 -34.70
N GLY A 342 3.97 -17.23 -35.73
CA GLY A 342 5.41 -17.47 -35.60
C GLY A 342 6.06 -16.59 -34.52
N LEU A 343 5.73 -15.30 -34.48
CA LEU A 343 6.19 -14.38 -33.43
C LEU A 343 5.69 -14.81 -32.05
N VAL A 344 4.40 -15.17 -31.93
CA VAL A 344 3.78 -15.58 -30.67
C VAL A 344 4.45 -16.83 -30.11
N THR A 345 4.71 -17.85 -30.94
CA THR A 345 5.42 -19.06 -30.49
C THR A 345 6.84 -18.76 -30.01
N HIS A 346 7.52 -17.74 -30.55
CA HIS A 346 8.79 -17.25 -30.04
C HIS A 346 8.62 -16.53 -28.69
N LEU A 347 7.67 -15.61 -28.59
CA LEU A 347 7.36 -14.87 -27.35
C LEU A 347 6.96 -15.80 -26.20
N ARG A 348 6.25 -16.91 -26.48
CA ARG A 348 5.92 -17.95 -25.49
C ARG A 348 7.17 -18.57 -24.83
N LYS A 349 8.29 -18.67 -25.55
CA LYS A 349 9.55 -19.22 -25.00
C LYS A 349 10.26 -18.24 -24.07
N VAL A 350 10.08 -16.95 -24.33
CA VAL A 350 10.69 -15.85 -23.55
C VAL A 350 9.83 -15.49 -22.33
N ARG A 351 8.50 -15.49 -22.47
CA ARG A 351 7.56 -15.10 -21.40
C ARG A 351 7.65 -16.03 -20.19
N ALA A 352 7.46 -15.45 -19.00
CA ALA A 352 7.23 -16.25 -17.81
C ALA A 352 5.88 -17.01 -17.91
N PRO A 353 5.81 -18.27 -17.48
CA PRO A 353 4.54 -18.95 -17.27
C PRO A 353 3.65 -18.18 -16.27
N SER A 354 2.34 -18.16 -16.51
CA SER A 354 1.37 -17.53 -15.61
C SER A 354 1.46 -18.15 -14.21
N GLY A 355 1.64 -17.31 -13.19
CA GLY A 355 1.74 -17.74 -11.79
C GLY A 355 3.12 -18.24 -11.35
N LEU A 356 4.16 -18.15 -12.19
CA LEU A 356 5.53 -18.39 -11.75
C LEU A 356 5.97 -17.30 -10.77
N ASP A 357 6.17 -17.66 -9.50
CA ASP A 357 6.71 -16.75 -8.49
C ASP A 357 8.21 -16.46 -8.77
N GLN A 358 8.49 -15.22 -9.15
CA GLN A 358 9.84 -14.73 -9.42
C GLN A 358 10.34 -13.77 -8.32
N SER A 359 9.60 -13.62 -7.21
CA SER A 359 9.92 -12.68 -6.12
C SER A 359 11.31 -12.93 -5.49
N LYS A 360 11.78 -14.18 -5.47
CA LYS A 360 13.09 -14.57 -4.93
C LYS A 360 14.22 -14.53 -5.96
N THR A 361 13.91 -14.31 -7.24
CA THR A 361 14.88 -14.15 -8.31
C THR A 361 15.28 -12.67 -8.43
N PRO A 362 16.58 -12.33 -8.53
CA PRO A 362 17.03 -10.96 -8.78
C PRO A 362 16.35 -10.35 -10.01
N PHE A 363 15.96 -9.08 -9.92
CA PHE A 363 15.13 -8.41 -10.92
C PHE A 363 15.65 -8.55 -12.35
N SER A 364 16.95 -8.30 -12.60
CA SER A 364 17.56 -8.41 -13.94
C SER A 364 17.55 -9.83 -14.54
N GLN A 365 17.40 -10.86 -13.70
CA GLN A 365 17.42 -12.27 -14.12
C GLN A 365 16.01 -12.84 -14.30
N ARG A 366 14.96 -12.04 -14.08
CA ARG A 366 13.57 -12.47 -14.22
C ARG A 366 13.21 -12.63 -15.70
N LYS A 367 12.34 -13.59 -15.95
CA LYS A 367 11.63 -13.66 -17.23
C LYS A 367 10.58 -12.55 -17.30
N PRO A 368 10.46 -11.86 -18.44
CA PRO A 368 9.47 -10.81 -18.60
C PRO A 368 8.05 -11.38 -18.50
N VAL A 369 7.17 -10.63 -17.84
CA VAL A 369 5.75 -10.95 -17.68
C VAL A 369 4.96 -10.01 -18.58
N PHE A 370 4.32 -10.54 -19.62
CA PHE A 370 3.48 -9.78 -20.53
C PHE A 370 2.37 -10.66 -21.10
N SER A 371 1.23 -10.06 -21.42
CA SER A 371 0.12 -10.75 -22.07
C SER A 371 0.19 -10.55 -23.58
N VAL A 372 -0.09 -11.62 -24.31
CA VAL A 372 -0.12 -11.66 -25.77
C VAL A 372 -1.48 -12.14 -26.21
N ARG A 373 -2.15 -11.39 -27.09
CA ARG A 373 -3.49 -11.74 -27.58
C ARG A 373 -3.69 -11.18 -28.99
N PHE A 374 -4.35 -11.94 -29.85
CA PHE A 374 -4.82 -11.44 -31.14
C PHE A 374 -6.03 -10.52 -30.97
N LEU A 375 -6.07 -9.45 -31.74
CA LEU A 375 -7.22 -8.56 -31.81
C LEU A 375 -8.23 -9.13 -32.80
N VAL A 376 -9.53 -8.95 -32.56
CA VAL A 376 -10.58 -9.44 -33.47
C VAL A 376 -10.72 -8.46 -34.65
N VAL A 377 -9.69 -8.39 -35.49
CA VAL A 377 -9.60 -7.48 -36.64
C VAL A 377 -9.06 -8.27 -37.83
N GLY A 378 -9.84 -8.36 -38.91
CA GLY A 378 -9.53 -9.17 -40.10
C GLY A 378 -8.63 -8.50 -41.15
N VAL A 379 -8.25 -7.24 -40.96
CA VAL A 379 -7.46 -6.44 -41.92
C VAL A 379 -6.27 -5.78 -41.20
N PRO A 380 -5.04 -5.83 -41.75
CA PRO A 380 -3.85 -5.25 -41.13
C PRO A 380 -3.78 -3.72 -41.34
N TYR A 381 -4.66 -2.97 -40.68
CA TYR A 381 -4.66 -1.49 -40.72
C TYR A 381 -3.32 -0.89 -40.23
N HIS A 382 -2.99 0.31 -40.71
CA HIS A 382 -1.74 1.03 -40.38
C HIS A 382 -0.47 0.32 -40.86
N SER A 383 -0.55 -0.33 -42.03
CA SER A 383 0.56 -1.09 -42.60
C SER A 383 0.74 -0.85 -44.09
N LYS A 384 1.94 -1.19 -44.60
CA LYS A 384 2.25 -1.12 -46.04
C LYS A 384 1.37 -2.04 -46.90
N TYR A 385 0.70 -3.04 -46.30
CA TYR A 385 -0.20 -3.95 -47.02
C TYR A 385 -1.44 -3.25 -47.57
N LEU A 386 -1.76 -2.05 -47.10
CA LEU A 386 -2.92 -1.26 -47.52
C LEU A 386 -2.53 0.06 -48.19
N ALA A 387 -1.28 0.19 -48.67
CA ALA A 387 -0.80 1.45 -49.26
C ALA A 387 -1.66 1.87 -50.48
N ASP A 388 -1.99 0.90 -51.33
CA ASP A 388 -2.76 1.14 -52.56
C ASP A 388 -4.27 1.30 -52.29
N VAL A 389 -4.74 0.97 -51.08
CA VAL A 389 -6.17 1.05 -50.70
C VAL A 389 -6.63 2.50 -50.54
N ALA A 390 -5.73 3.41 -50.19
CA ALA A 390 -6.07 4.82 -50.02
C ALA A 390 -6.65 5.42 -51.30
N ASP A 391 -6.01 5.16 -52.44
CA ASP A 391 -6.45 5.64 -53.75
C ASP A 391 -7.79 5.00 -54.15
N GLU A 392 -7.97 3.69 -53.92
CA GLU A 392 -9.23 2.99 -54.21
C GLU A 392 -10.42 3.49 -53.37
N VAL A 393 -10.17 3.93 -52.12
CA VAL A 393 -11.20 4.54 -51.27
C VAL A 393 -11.58 5.92 -51.80
N MET A 394 -10.60 6.70 -52.28
CA MET A 394 -10.86 8.01 -52.90
C MET A 394 -11.65 7.86 -54.21
N ASP A 395 -11.35 6.85 -55.03
CA ASP A 395 -12.11 6.53 -56.24
C ASP A 395 -13.57 6.15 -55.92
N GLY A 396 -13.79 5.36 -54.86
CA GLY A 396 -15.13 5.01 -54.38
C GLY A 396 -15.95 6.20 -53.87
N LEU A 397 -15.29 7.32 -53.55
CA LEU A 397 -15.91 8.59 -53.16
C LEU A 397 -16.00 9.58 -54.33
N GLU A 398 -15.77 9.12 -55.57
CA GLU A 398 -15.76 9.94 -56.79
C GLU A 398 -14.74 11.08 -56.73
N GLY A 399 -13.66 10.93 -55.94
CA GLY A 399 -12.65 11.97 -55.73
C GLY A 399 -13.17 13.22 -54.99
N LYS A 400 -14.34 13.16 -54.35
CA LYS A 400 -14.93 14.29 -53.63
C LYS A 400 -14.29 14.48 -52.26
N GLU A 401 -13.88 15.71 -51.96
CA GLU A 401 -13.45 16.11 -50.63
C GLU A 401 -14.66 16.22 -49.70
N LEU A 402 -14.72 15.38 -48.66
CA LEU A 402 -15.90 15.27 -47.79
C LEU A 402 -16.02 16.43 -46.77
N TRP A 403 -14.88 16.94 -46.31
CA TRP A 403 -14.75 18.04 -45.34
C TRP A 403 -13.57 18.94 -45.70
N SER A 404 -13.76 20.24 -45.56
CA SER A 404 -12.71 21.26 -45.66
C SER A 404 -12.20 21.68 -44.28
N LYS A 405 -11.09 22.43 -44.21
CA LYS A 405 -10.53 22.91 -42.92
C LYS A 405 -11.44 23.91 -42.25
N GLU A 406 -12.18 24.68 -43.04
CA GLU A 406 -13.11 25.72 -42.62
C GLU A 406 -14.37 25.15 -41.98
N ASP A 407 -14.73 23.90 -42.32
CA ASP A 407 -15.89 23.21 -41.75
C ASP A 407 -15.64 22.76 -40.29
N LEU A 408 -14.37 22.64 -39.88
CA LEU A 408 -14.00 22.12 -38.56
C LEU A 408 -14.00 23.22 -37.48
N ALA A 409 -14.97 23.15 -36.59
CA ALA A 409 -15.14 24.19 -35.58
C ALA A 409 -14.22 24.07 -34.36
N ILE A 410 -13.83 22.85 -34.02
CA ILE A 410 -12.91 22.53 -32.91
C ILE A 410 -11.65 21.85 -33.46
N PRO A 411 -10.52 21.89 -32.73
CA PRO A 411 -9.31 21.19 -33.16
C PRO A 411 -9.57 19.69 -33.17
N VAL A 412 -9.22 19.06 -34.29
CA VAL A 412 -9.22 17.60 -34.44
C VAL A 412 -7.76 17.15 -34.51
N TYR A 413 -7.29 16.38 -33.53
CA TYR A 413 -5.89 16.00 -33.46
C TYR A 413 -5.60 14.78 -34.34
N HIS A 414 -4.61 14.92 -35.20
CA HIS A 414 -4.11 13.90 -36.11
C HIS A 414 -3.46 12.74 -35.34
N THR A 415 -3.78 11.50 -35.72
CA THR A 415 -3.40 10.28 -35.00
C THR A 415 -1.89 10.01 -34.95
N GLU A 416 -1.15 10.35 -36.02
CA GLU A 416 0.31 10.08 -36.10
C GLU A 416 1.20 11.13 -35.42
N ASN A 417 0.93 12.43 -35.64
CA ASN A 417 1.82 13.52 -35.24
C ASN A 417 1.23 14.48 -34.22
N GLY A 418 -0.04 14.31 -33.81
CA GLY A 418 -0.72 15.16 -32.83
C GLY A 418 -1.00 16.59 -33.30
N SER A 419 -0.86 16.89 -34.60
CA SER A 419 -1.20 18.21 -35.15
C SER A 419 -2.70 18.42 -35.29
N ASP A 420 -3.15 19.67 -35.17
CA ASP A 420 -4.53 20.03 -35.48
C ASP A 420 -4.76 19.89 -36.99
N LEU A 421 -5.79 19.15 -37.42
CA LEU A 421 -6.09 19.02 -38.85
C LEU A 421 -6.42 20.37 -39.52
N ARG A 422 -6.77 21.40 -38.74
CA ARG A 422 -6.93 22.79 -39.22
C ARG A 422 -5.59 23.52 -39.39
N SER A 423 -4.55 23.14 -38.65
CA SER A 423 -3.25 23.81 -38.66
C SER A 423 -2.06 22.85 -38.44
N SER A 424 -1.02 22.93 -39.27
CA SER A 424 0.10 21.98 -39.29
C SER A 424 1.06 22.00 -38.07
N LYS A 425 0.62 22.51 -36.90
CA LYS A 425 1.41 22.51 -35.67
C LYS A 425 0.99 21.35 -34.78
N ALA A 426 1.94 20.48 -34.44
CA ALA A 426 1.79 19.48 -33.40
C ALA A 426 1.51 20.16 -32.06
N THR A 427 0.47 19.72 -31.37
CA THR A 427 0.11 20.24 -30.04
C THR A 427 -0.01 19.07 -29.09
N ASP A 428 0.81 19.07 -28.04
CA ASP A 428 0.60 18.16 -26.92
C ASP A 428 -0.77 18.37 -26.29
N PHE A 429 -1.29 17.32 -25.65
CA PHE A 429 -2.52 17.43 -24.85
C PHE A 429 -2.32 18.56 -23.83
N PRO A 430 -3.12 19.64 -23.87
CA PRO A 430 -2.78 20.86 -23.16
C PRO A 430 -2.87 20.67 -21.64
N GLU A 431 -2.02 21.38 -20.90
CA GLU A 431 -2.02 21.38 -19.43
C GLU A 431 -3.35 21.85 -18.82
N THR A 432 -4.18 22.53 -19.61
CA THR A 432 -5.52 22.98 -19.22
C THR A 432 -6.57 21.88 -19.29
N ALA A 433 -6.27 20.70 -19.86
CA ALA A 433 -7.22 19.61 -20.01
C ALA A 433 -7.57 18.96 -18.66
N THR A 434 -8.87 18.85 -18.35
CA THR A 434 -9.36 18.31 -17.07
C THR A 434 -10.15 17.01 -17.24
N HIS A 435 -10.88 16.87 -18.34
CA HIS A 435 -11.73 15.72 -18.60
C HIS A 435 -11.61 15.24 -20.06
N ALA A 436 -11.70 13.93 -20.26
CA ALA A 436 -11.84 13.32 -21.57
C ALA A 436 -13.05 12.37 -21.56
N VAL A 437 -13.91 12.45 -22.57
CA VAL A 437 -15.14 11.66 -22.67
C VAL A 437 -14.98 10.66 -23.81
N ASP A 438 -15.03 9.38 -23.49
CA ASP A 438 -14.97 8.28 -24.46
C ASP A 438 -16.36 7.92 -24.97
N PHE A 439 -16.58 8.15 -26.26
CA PHE A 439 -17.78 7.78 -27.02
C PHE A 439 -17.56 6.51 -27.85
N GLY A 440 -16.38 5.89 -27.77
CA GLY A 440 -16.04 4.64 -28.43
C GLY A 440 -16.78 3.43 -27.85
N PRO A 441 -16.96 2.36 -28.66
CA PRO A 441 -17.56 1.13 -28.16
C PRO A 441 -16.57 0.28 -27.34
N GLY A 442 -17.11 -0.63 -26.55
CA GLY A 442 -16.36 -1.61 -25.76
C GLY A 442 -16.24 -1.29 -24.27
N GLY A 443 -16.84 -0.19 -23.79
CA GLY A 443 -16.87 0.20 -22.39
C GLY A 443 -15.50 0.10 -21.69
N LEU A 444 -15.39 -0.79 -20.69
CA LEU A 444 -14.15 -1.03 -19.93
C LEU A 444 -13.03 -1.73 -20.72
N SER A 445 -13.31 -2.21 -21.94
CA SER A 445 -12.32 -2.75 -22.89
C SER A 445 -12.02 -1.77 -24.03
N GLY A 446 -12.64 -0.58 -24.02
CA GLY A 446 -12.46 0.47 -25.03
C GLY A 446 -11.18 1.28 -24.84
N ILE A 447 -11.08 2.40 -25.56
CA ILE A 447 -9.91 3.28 -25.50
C ILE A 447 -9.85 4.15 -24.25
N GLY A 448 -10.99 4.39 -23.59
CA GLY A 448 -11.08 5.20 -22.38
C GLY A 448 -10.17 4.71 -21.26
N PRO A 449 -10.25 3.43 -20.82
CA PRO A 449 -9.35 2.87 -19.81
C PRO A 449 -7.87 2.92 -20.20
N LEU A 450 -7.54 2.69 -21.48
CA LEU A 450 -6.17 2.78 -21.98
C LEU A 450 -5.64 4.22 -21.87
N THR A 451 -6.45 5.19 -22.31
CA THR A 451 -6.14 6.62 -22.23
C THR A 451 -6.04 7.07 -20.77
N SER A 452 -6.91 6.55 -19.90
CA SER A 452 -6.87 6.84 -18.46
C SER A 452 -5.57 6.39 -17.81
N ARG A 453 -4.98 5.25 -18.25
CA ARG A 453 -3.66 4.80 -17.79
C ARG A 453 -2.54 5.69 -18.34
N ASN A 454 -2.61 6.09 -19.61
CA ASN A 454 -1.60 6.95 -20.21
C ASN A 454 -1.56 8.36 -19.61
N LEU A 455 -2.72 8.89 -19.20
CA LEU A 455 -2.87 10.24 -18.62
C LEU A 455 -2.86 10.23 -17.08
N GLU A 456 -2.54 9.10 -16.47
CA GLU A 456 -2.52 8.98 -15.01
C GLU A 456 -1.53 9.99 -14.40
N GLY A 457 -2.00 10.74 -13.41
CA GLY A 457 -1.20 11.79 -12.74
C GLY A 457 -1.22 13.18 -13.38
N ARG A 458 -1.84 13.36 -14.57
CA ARG A 458 -2.02 14.66 -15.25
C ARG A 458 -3.31 15.40 -14.89
N CYS A 459 -4.08 14.95 -13.89
CA CYS A 459 -5.39 15.54 -13.53
C CYS A 459 -6.48 15.38 -14.61
N VAL A 460 -6.28 14.50 -15.60
CA VAL A 460 -7.29 14.24 -16.64
C VAL A 460 -8.19 13.09 -16.22
N ARG A 461 -9.45 13.37 -15.92
CA ARG A 461 -10.48 12.38 -15.61
C ARG A 461 -11.09 11.83 -16.90
N VAL A 462 -11.00 10.52 -17.13
CA VAL A 462 -11.62 9.87 -18.30
C VAL A 462 -13.01 9.34 -17.92
N VAL A 463 -14.04 9.83 -18.61
CA VAL A 463 -15.43 9.41 -18.45
C VAL A 463 -15.82 8.51 -19.62
N ILE A 464 -16.18 7.27 -19.34
CA ILE A 464 -16.49 6.25 -20.37
C ILE A 464 -18.01 6.15 -20.51
N VAL A 465 -18.60 6.79 -21.51
CA VAL A 465 -20.08 6.86 -21.62
C VAL A 465 -20.70 5.49 -21.92
N GLY A 466 -19.95 4.60 -22.58
CA GLY A 466 -20.37 3.22 -22.85
C GLY A 466 -20.43 2.31 -21.62
N ASP A 467 -19.85 2.70 -20.47
CA ASP A 467 -20.01 1.93 -19.23
C ASP A 467 -21.41 2.16 -18.65
N ARG A 468 -22.23 1.10 -18.68
CA ARG A 468 -23.64 1.09 -18.21
C ARG A 468 -23.86 1.63 -16.79
N SER A 469 -22.82 1.66 -15.96
CA SER A 469 -22.92 2.07 -14.56
C SER A 469 -22.30 3.45 -14.29
N LYS A 470 -20.97 3.55 -14.34
CA LYS A 470 -20.25 4.71 -13.79
C LYS A 470 -20.20 5.90 -14.75
N GLY A 471 -20.14 5.65 -16.06
CA GLY A 471 -19.96 6.68 -17.07
C GLY A 471 -21.11 7.70 -17.13
N PRO A 472 -22.33 7.27 -17.49
CA PRO A 472 -23.53 8.11 -17.49
C PRO A 472 -23.79 8.77 -16.15
N ALA A 473 -23.54 8.07 -15.04
CA ALA A 473 -23.72 8.62 -13.70
C ALA A 473 -22.80 9.82 -13.40
N GLU A 474 -21.58 9.83 -13.93
CA GLU A 474 -20.62 10.93 -13.75
C GLU A 474 -20.87 12.07 -14.75
N LEU A 475 -21.21 11.76 -16.00
CA LEU A 475 -21.47 12.77 -17.03
C LEU A 475 -22.76 13.58 -16.73
N TYR A 476 -23.79 12.90 -16.23
CA TYR A 476 -25.10 13.50 -15.98
C TYR A 476 -25.33 13.95 -14.53
N ASP A 477 -24.33 13.86 -13.65
CA ASP A 477 -24.44 14.36 -12.27
C ASP A 477 -24.69 15.88 -12.28
N ALA A 478 -25.76 16.31 -11.59
CA ALA A 478 -26.16 17.70 -11.49
C ALA A 478 -25.53 18.44 -10.31
N GLN A 479 -24.91 17.74 -9.37
CA GLN A 479 -24.41 18.31 -8.11
C GLN A 479 -22.89 18.24 -8.01
N ASN A 480 -22.28 17.10 -8.35
CA ASN A 480 -20.87 16.87 -8.09
C ASN A 480 -20.06 16.68 -9.36
N ILE A 481 -18.84 17.20 -9.37
CA ILE A 481 -17.84 16.96 -10.41
C ILE A 481 -16.70 16.19 -9.76
N LYS A 482 -16.34 15.05 -10.34
CA LYS A 482 -15.17 14.29 -9.90
C LYS A 482 -13.96 14.72 -10.73
N THR A 483 -12.89 15.10 -10.05
CA THR A 483 -11.63 15.50 -10.68
C THR A 483 -10.52 14.56 -10.25
N GLU A 484 -9.62 14.23 -11.17
CA GLU A 484 -8.37 13.57 -10.81
C GLU A 484 -7.39 14.55 -10.17
N GLN A 485 -6.32 14.03 -9.58
CA GLN A 485 -5.30 14.85 -8.95
C GLN A 485 -4.08 14.99 -9.85
N TRP A 486 -3.56 16.22 -9.98
CA TRP A 486 -2.24 16.43 -10.56
C TRP A 486 -1.17 16.13 -9.51
N TRP A 487 -0.41 15.04 -9.69
CA TRP A 487 0.59 14.64 -8.70
C TRP A 487 1.65 15.70 -8.48
N ALA A 488 2.22 16.23 -9.58
CA ALA A 488 3.23 17.28 -9.49
C ALA A 488 2.73 18.49 -8.71
N LYS A 489 1.51 18.99 -8.96
CA LYS A 489 1.01 20.19 -8.23
C LYS A 489 0.65 19.90 -6.77
N LYS A 490 0.04 18.75 -6.49
CA LYS A 490 -0.46 18.43 -5.14
C LYS A 490 0.64 18.01 -4.17
N PHE A 491 1.62 17.26 -4.66
CA PHE A 491 2.71 16.68 -3.86
C PHE A 491 4.05 17.39 -4.08
N SER A 492 4.05 18.55 -4.77
CA SER A 492 5.25 19.38 -4.86
C SER A 492 5.69 19.85 -3.47
N PRO A 493 7.00 19.86 -3.20
CA PRO A 493 7.52 20.41 -1.96
C PRO A 493 7.38 21.94 -1.96
N SER A 494 7.15 22.53 -0.78
CA SER A 494 7.08 24.00 -0.59
C SER A 494 7.74 24.41 0.74
N GLY A 495 7.86 25.71 1.06
CA GLY A 495 8.39 26.20 2.33
C GLY A 495 9.85 26.71 2.29
N GLU A 496 10.21 27.53 3.29
CA GLU A 496 11.52 28.19 3.43
C GLU A 496 12.37 27.52 4.52
N ASP A 497 11.91 27.55 5.78
CA ASP A 497 12.66 27.00 6.91
C ASP A 497 12.41 25.49 7.11
N GLN A 498 11.22 25.04 6.73
CA GLN A 498 10.82 23.64 6.77
C GLN A 498 10.17 23.27 5.43
N ILE A 499 10.62 22.14 4.88
CA ILE A 499 10.06 21.58 3.65
C ILE A 499 8.66 21.05 3.97
N ASP A 500 7.65 21.71 3.42
CA ASP A 500 6.24 21.37 3.56
C ASP A 500 5.84 20.30 2.53
N MET A 501 5.58 19.12 3.07
CA MET A 501 5.10 17.91 2.42
C MET A 501 4.16 17.12 3.35
N PRO A 502 3.31 16.22 2.81
CA PRO A 502 2.39 15.43 3.63
C PRO A 502 3.04 14.72 4.83
N PHE A 503 4.25 14.17 4.67
CA PHE A 503 5.01 13.54 5.75
C PHE A 503 5.44 14.55 6.83
N SER A 504 5.99 15.69 6.42
CA SER A 504 6.40 16.76 7.34
C SER A 504 5.22 17.36 8.09
N ARG A 505 4.04 17.49 7.46
CA ARG A 505 2.79 17.92 8.11
C ARG A 505 2.31 16.94 9.16
N LEU A 506 2.46 15.63 8.92
CA LEU A 506 2.06 14.60 9.89
C LEU A 506 2.97 14.62 11.13
N LEU A 507 4.29 14.65 10.92
CA LEU A 507 5.27 14.51 12.00
C LEU A 507 5.78 15.83 12.60
N GLY A 508 5.47 16.98 11.96
CA GLY A 508 6.01 18.29 12.33
C GLY A 508 7.55 18.34 12.30
N LYS A 509 8.17 17.55 11.42
CA LYS A 509 9.63 17.35 11.29
C LYS A 509 10.02 17.37 9.81
N PRO A 510 11.30 17.64 9.48
CA PRO A 510 11.77 17.57 8.09
C PRO A 510 11.46 16.21 7.43
N PRO A 511 11.33 16.17 6.09
CA PRO A 511 10.98 14.95 5.35
C PRO A 511 12.15 13.95 5.20
N ILE A 512 12.99 13.88 6.23
CA ILE A 512 14.11 12.96 6.34
C ILE A 512 13.95 12.19 7.65
N MET A 513 13.99 10.87 7.58
CA MET A 513 13.95 9.99 8.74
C MET A 513 15.13 9.03 8.78
N VAL A 514 15.54 8.65 9.98
CA VAL A 514 16.52 7.59 10.20
C VAL A 514 15.77 6.29 10.43
N ALA A 515 15.93 5.35 9.50
CA ALA A 515 15.25 4.06 9.58
C ALA A 515 15.87 3.14 10.62
N ARG A 516 15.11 2.10 10.99
CA ARG A 516 15.62 0.99 11.80
C ARG A 516 16.88 0.35 11.24
N MET A 517 17.87 0.24 12.10
CA MET A 517 19.00 -0.67 11.97
C MET A 517 19.20 -1.43 13.27
N THR A 518 19.03 -2.76 13.26
CA THR A 518 19.15 -3.57 14.48
C THR A 518 20.49 -3.42 15.21
N PRO A 519 21.66 -3.22 14.58
CA PRO A 519 22.84 -2.82 15.34
C PRO A 519 22.70 -1.36 15.83
N THR A 520 22.60 -0.41 14.90
CA THR A 520 22.83 1.02 15.16
C THR A 520 21.74 1.74 15.96
N THR A 521 20.48 1.34 15.84
CA THR A 521 19.31 2.04 16.43
C THR A 521 18.70 1.32 17.64
N VAL A 522 19.44 0.41 18.28
CA VAL A 522 19.03 -0.24 19.54
C VAL A 522 19.47 0.56 20.77
N LYS A 523 20.60 1.27 20.67
CA LYS A 523 21.15 2.06 21.78
C LYS A 523 20.50 3.45 21.82
N ALA A 524 20.18 3.89 23.04
CA ALA A 524 19.50 5.17 23.25
C ALA A 524 20.34 6.37 22.83
N GLY A 525 21.67 6.33 22.98
CA GLY A 525 22.55 7.47 22.66
C GLY A 525 22.34 8.00 21.24
N PHE A 526 22.44 7.12 20.24
CA PHE A 526 22.24 7.50 18.84
C PHE A 526 20.80 7.96 18.56
N VAL A 527 19.80 7.22 19.06
CA VAL A 527 18.38 7.57 18.88
C VAL A 527 18.06 8.94 19.50
N SER A 528 18.54 9.22 20.72
CA SER A 528 18.36 10.51 21.37
C SER A 528 19.03 11.65 20.60
N ALA A 529 20.22 11.42 20.02
CA ALA A 529 20.91 12.44 19.23
C ALA A 529 20.17 12.80 17.94
N VAL A 530 19.58 11.81 17.24
CA VAL A 530 18.76 12.07 16.05
C VAL A 530 17.47 12.82 16.40
N LEU A 531 16.83 12.44 17.50
CA LEU A 531 15.62 13.10 18.00
C LEU A 531 15.90 14.55 18.42
N ASP A 532 17.02 14.79 19.11
CA ASP A 532 17.47 16.12 19.51
C ASP A 532 17.87 17.00 18.32
N ALA A 533 18.40 16.38 17.26
CA ALA A 533 18.63 17.05 15.97
C ALA A 533 17.34 17.45 15.24
N GLY A 534 16.16 17.05 15.72
CA GLY A 534 14.86 17.41 15.14
C GLY A 534 14.34 16.46 14.06
N TYR A 535 15.00 15.32 13.84
CA TYR A 535 14.61 14.33 12.83
C TYR A 535 13.80 13.17 13.43
N HIS A 536 13.06 12.47 12.58
CA HIS A 536 12.34 11.26 13.00
C HIS A 536 13.28 10.05 12.98
N VAL A 537 13.23 9.20 14.01
CA VAL A 537 14.00 7.95 14.08
C VAL A 537 13.20 6.83 14.73
N GLU A 538 13.44 5.62 14.27
CA GLU A 538 12.79 4.42 14.79
C GLU A 538 13.71 3.67 15.77
N LEU A 539 13.20 3.38 16.97
CA LEU A 539 13.87 2.53 17.95
C LEU A 539 13.76 1.07 17.55
N ALA A 540 14.89 0.39 17.35
CA ALA A 540 14.89 -1.00 16.88
C ALA A 540 14.42 -2.00 17.95
N GLY A 541 13.18 -2.48 17.83
CA GLY A 541 12.61 -3.51 18.71
C GLY A 541 13.34 -4.85 18.65
N GLY A 542 14.01 -5.19 17.54
CA GLY A 542 14.69 -6.48 17.38
C GLY A 542 15.78 -6.78 18.42
N GLY A 543 16.41 -5.75 18.99
CA GLY A 543 17.44 -5.89 20.03
C GLY A 543 16.90 -5.98 21.47
N HIS A 544 15.58 -5.84 21.66
CA HIS A 544 14.96 -5.80 22.99
C HIS A 544 14.16 -7.08 23.26
N TYR A 545 14.72 -7.98 24.07
CA TYR A 545 14.14 -9.29 24.38
C TYR A 545 13.29 -9.33 25.66
N ARG A 546 13.29 -8.25 26.46
CA ARG A 546 12.57 -8.16 27.74
C ARG A 546 11.84 -6.83 27.85
N ALA A 547 10.64 -6.84 28.43
CA ALA A 547 9.82 -5.66 28.65
C ALA A 547 10.53 -4.58 29.50
N ALA A 548 11.16 -4.99 30.62
CA ALA A 548 11.89 -4.08 31.51
C ALA A 548 13.04 -3.36 30.77
N ALA A 549 13.80 -4.07 29.94
CA ALA A 549 14.91 -3.49 29.19
C ALA A 549 14.43 -2.47 28.14
N LEU A 550 13.25 -2.68 27.55
CA LEU A 550 12.65 -1.71 26.62
C LEU A 550 12.16 -0.46 27.37
N ARG A 551 11.51 -0.63 28.53
CA ARG A 551 11.09 0.49 29.39
C ARG A 551 12.28 1.33 29.86
N GLU A 552 13.32 0.70 30.37
CA GLU A 552 14.58 1.36 30.75
C GLU A 552 15.18 2.15 29.58
N LYS A 553 15.12 1.59 28.37
CA LYS A 553 15.65 2.25 27.17
C LYS A 553 14.85 3.49 26.79
N VAL A 554 13.52 3.43 26.86
CA VAL A 554 12.65 4.58 26.61
C VAL A 554 12.87 5.67 27.66
N ALA A 555 13.01 5.30 28.93
CA ALA A 555 13.34 6.25 30.00
C ALA A 555 14.71 6.93 29.77
N GLU A 556 15.71 6.18 29.31
CA GLU A 556 17.03 6.72 28.95
C GLU A 556 16.92 7.74 27.81
N ILE A 557 16.14 7.44 26.76
CA ILE A 557 15.91 8.37 25.63
C ILE A 557 15.22 9.63 26.14
N GLN A 558 14.15 9.50 26.92
CA GLN A 558 13.38 10.63 27.46
C GLN A 558 14.25 11.55 28.34
N SER A 559 15.23 11.01 29.07
CA SER A 559 16.15 11.80 29.89
C SER A 559 17.12 12.67 29.08
N LYS A 560 17.36 12.33 27.81
CA LYS A 560 18.33 12.99 26.92
C LYS A 560 17.68 13.86 25.86
N THR A 561 16.37 13.73 25.63
CA THR A 561 15.64 14.49 24.61
C THR A 561 14.83 15.63 25.21
N HIS A 562 14.50 16.62 24.38
CA HIS A 562 13.61 17.70 24.78
C HIS A 562 12.20 17.19 25.10
N ALA A 563 11.57 17.83 26.09
CA ALA A 563 10.19 17.55 26.47
C ALA A 563 9.25 17.74 25.27
N GLY A 564 8.42 16.74 25.00
CA GLY A 564 7.47 16.74 23.89
C GLY A 564 7.91 15.91 22.70
N VAL A 565 9.17 15.46 22.60
CA VAL A 565 9.63 14.69 21.44
C VAL A 565 9.11 13.24 21.48
N GLY A 566 8.41 12.84 20.43
CA GLY A 566 7.83 11.51 20.28
C GLY A 566 8.84 10.42 19.88
N ILE A 567 8.58 9.18 20.33
CA ILE A 567 9.36 7.98 20.02
C ILE A 567 8.47 7.00 19.23
N THR A 568 9.07 6.38 18.19
CA THR A 568 8.45 5.31 17.41
C THR A 568 9.23 4.02 17.57
N LEU A 569 8.53 2.93 17.91
CA LEU A 569 9.10 1.59 17.99
C LEU A 569 8.80 0.82 16.70
N ILE A 570 9.78 0.05 16.25
CA ILE A 570 9.61 -0.89 15.15
C ILE A 570 9.75 -2.33 15.64
N ALA A 571 8.65 -3.08 15.53
CA ALA A 571 8.56 -4.46 15.98
C ALA A 571 8.62 -5.43 14.79
N LEU A 572 9.36 -6.53 14.95
CA LEU A 572 9.52 -7.55 13.91
C LEU A 572 8.32 -8.49 13.88
N PHE A 573 7.49 -8.41 12.84
CA PHE A 573 6.28 -9.24 12.72
C PHE A 573 6.59 -10.73 12.50
N ILE A 574 7.73 -11.06 11.89
CA ILE A 574 8.22 -12.45 11.72
C ILE A 574 8.59 -13.13 13.04
N ASN A 575 8.74 -12.38 14.13
CA ASN A 575 8.99 -12.93 15.46
C ASN A 575 7.77 -12.70 16.38
N PRO A 576 6.75 -13.58 16.31
CA PRO A 576 5.52 -13.43 17.10
C PRO A 576 5.77 -13.29 18.60
N ARG A 577 6.81 -13.95 19.13
CA ARG A 577 7.15 -13.87 20.56
C ARG A 577 7.57 -12.46 20.95
N GLN A 578 8.45 -11.82 20.17
CA GLN A 578 8.86 -10.45 20.42
C GLN A 578 7.72 -9.47 20.15
N PHE A 579 7.04 -9.62 19.02
CA PHE A 579 5.94 -8.74 18.64
C PHE A 579 4.82 -8.72 19.69
N GLY A 580 4.42 -9.89 20.21
CA GLY A 580 3.31 -10.03 21.15
C GLY A 580 3.47 -9.19 22.41
N PHE A 581 4.65 -9.22 23.06
CA PHE A 581 4.86 -8.40 24.26
C PHE A 581 5.17 -6.94 23.92
N GLN A 582 5.90 -6.67 22.83
CA GLN A 582 6.28 -5.31 22.44
C GLN A 582 5.06 -4.46 22.09
N PHE A 583 4.09 -5.03 21.37
CA PHE A 583 2.88 -4.33 20.96
C PHE A 583 2.02 -3.90 22.16
N LEU A 584 1.74 -4.83 23.08
CA LEU A 584 0.95 -4.55 24.29
C LEU A 584 1.66 -3.55 25.21
N LEU A 585 2.97 -3.75 25.41
CA LEU A 585 3.78 -2.87 26.23
C LEU A 585 3.80 -1.43 25.69
N TRP A 586 3.85 -1.25 24.36
CA TRP A 586 3.84 0.07 23.75
C TRP A 586 2.53 0.83 24.03
N GLN A 587 1.40 0.12 24.02
CA GLN A 587 0.09 0.68 24.35
C GLN A 587 -0.04 1.03 25.83
N GLU A 588 0.51 0.20 26.73
CA GLU A 588 0.54 0.47 28.17
C GLU A 588 1.39 1.70 28.47
N MET A 589 2.59 1.77 27.88
CA MET A 589 3.51 2.89 28.08
C MET A 589 2.91 4.22 27.60
N HIS A 590 2.11 4.24 26.53
CA HIS A 590 1.43 5.47 26.11
C HIS A 590 0.36 5.88 27.12
N ARG A 591 -0.43 4.91 27.64
CA ARG A 591 -1.45 5.16 28.67
C ARG A 591 -0.87 5.65 30.00
N GLU A 592 0.37 5.28 30.31
CA GLU A 592 1.13 5.81 31.45
C GLU A 592 1.63 7.25 31.22
N GLY A 593 1.50 7.79 30.00
CA GLY A 593 1.91 9.13 29.63
C GLY A 593 3.33 9.23 29.07
N LEU A 594 3.97 8.12 28.67
CA LEU A 594 5.26 8.19 27.98
C LEU A 594 5.10 8.76 26.56
N PRO A 595 6.13 9.45 26.00
CA PRO A 595 6.04 10.16 24.73
C PRO A 595 6.10 9.20 23.53
N ILE A 596 5.09 8.34 23.41
CA ILE A 596 4.95 7.36 22.35
C ILE A 596 4.12 7.95 21.23
N GLU A 597 4.68 7.98 20.02
CA GLU A 597 4.09 8.68 18.87
C GLU A 597 3.58 7.73 17.79
N GLY A 598 4.37 6.71 17.45
CA GLY A 598 4.09 5.81 16.33
C GLY A 598 4.50 4.37 16.61
N PHE A 599 4.03 3.47 15.75
CA PHE A 599 4.40 2.06 15.78
C PHE A 599 4.62 1.55 14.35
N CYS A 600 5.80 1.02 14.09
CA CYS A 600 6.11 0.37 12.81
C CYS A 600 5.98 -1.14 12.94
N VAL A 601 5.21 -1.74 12.02
CA VAL A 601 5.14 -3.19 11.83
C VAL A 601 6.19 -3.56 10.79
N ALA A 602 7.39 -3.96 11.25
CA ALA A 602 8.46 -4.39 10.37
C ALA A 602 8.21 -5.79 9.82
N ALA A 603 8.09 -5.86 8.51
CA ALA A 603 7.72 -7.03 7.76
C ALA A 603 8.95 -7.84 7.31
N ALA A 604 8.90 -9.15 7.57
CA ALA A 604 9.17 -10.14 6.52
C ALA A 604 7.82 -10.74 6.04
N GLY A 605 6.79 -9.88 5.99
CA GLY A 605 5.40 -10.14 5.61
C GLY A 605 4.49 -9.00 6.11
N ILE A 606 3.65 -8.42 5.24
CA ILE A 606 2.63 -7.42 5.59
C ILE A 606 1.41 -8.17 6.18
N PRO A 607 0.81 -7.71 7.31
CA PRO A 607 -0.37 -8.36 7.87
C PRO A 607 -1.55 -8.36 6.88
N SER A 608 -2.48 -9.30 7.06
CA SER A 608 -3.74 -9.27 6.31
C SER A 608 -4.54 -8.01 6.65
N THR A 609 -5.50 -7.64 5.80
CA THR A 609 -6.29 -6.42 5.96
C THR A 609 -7.05 -6.41 7.29
N GLU A 610 -7.58 -7.57 7.69
CA GLU A 610 -8.31 -7.75 8.96
C GLU A 610 -7.36 -7.59 10.14
N LYS A 611 -6.17 -8.23 10.09
CA LYS A 611 -5.21 -8.13 11.18
C LYS A 611 -4.63 -6.72 11.31
N ALA A 612 -4.42 -6.04 10.18
CA ALA A 612 -3.99 -4.66 10.17
C ALA A 612 -5.06 -3.73 10.77
N ALA A 613 -6.34 -3.97 10.46
CA ALA A 613 -7.45 -3.22 11.07
C ALA A 613 -7.47 -3.40 12.60
N GLU A 614 -7.32 -4.63 13.11
CA GLU A 614 -7.21 -4.87 14.57
C GLU A 614 -6.04 -4.10 15.20
N ILE A 615 -4.88 -4.09 14.55
CA ILE A 615 -3.71 -3.35 15.02
C ILE A 615 -4.00 -1.85 15.03
N ILE A 616 -4.55 -1.32 13.93
CA ILE A 616 -4.87 0.11 13.79
C ILE A 616 -5.93 0.55 14.81
N ASP A 617 -6.99 -0.24 15.02
CA ASP A 617 -8.03 0.06 16.00
C ASP A 617 -7.46 0.08 17.42
N ALA A 618 -6.56 -0.84 17.74
CA ALA A 618 -5.92 -0.89 19.05
C ALA A 618 -4.91 0.27 19.24
N LEU A 619 -4.19 0.68 18.19
CA LEU A 619 -3.34 1.88 18.21
C LEU A 619 -4.18 3.16 18.36
N ARG A 620 -5.31 3.25 17.65
CA ARG A 620 -6.27 4.37 17.74
C ARG A 620 -6.86 4.47 19.15
N ALA A 621 -7.29 3.34 19.73
CA ALA A 621 -7.80 3.29 21.09
C ALA A 621 -6.73 3.67 22.14
N ALA A 622 -5.47 3.35 21.87
CA ALA A 622 -4.35 3.74 22.72
C ALA A 622 -3.92 5.20 22.54
N GLY A 623 -4.40 5.95 21.52
CA GLY A 623 -3.99 7.34 21.27
C GLY A 623 -2.71 7.51 20.44
N ILE A 624 -2.22 6.44 19.80
CA ILE A 624 -1.01 6.47 18.96
C ILE A 624 -1.36 7.08 17.59
N LYS A 625 -0.51 7.99 17.09
CA LYS A 625 -0.87 8.90 15.98
C LYS A 625 -0.79 8.28 14.59
N HIS A 626 0.14 7.36 14.37
CA HIS A 626 0.39 6.79 13.05
C HIS A 626 0.97 5.37 13.12
N VAL A 627 0.77 4.61 12.04
CA VAL A 627 1.36 3.28 11.84
C VAL A 627 2.28 3.30 10.63
N LEU A 628 3.36 2.52 10.67
CA LEU A 628 4.27 2.37 9.55
C LEU A 628 4.32 0.92 9.07
N PHE A 629 4.33 0.73 7.75
CA PHE A 629 4.51 -0.56 7.09
C PHE A 629 5.70 -0.49 6.12
N LYS A 630 6.43 -1.59 6.00
CA LYS A 630 7.61 -1.69 5.14
C LYS A 630 7.44 -2.80 4.09
N PRO A 631 6.75 -2.52 2.97
CA PRO A 631 6.61 -3.49 1.88
C PRO A 631 7.93 -3.65 1.12
N GLY A 632 8.18 -4.88 0.65
CA GLY A 632 9.35 -5.24 -0.15
C GLY A 632 9.01 -5.85 -1.52
N SER A 633 7.73 -5.90 -1.88
CA SER A 633 7.22 -6.44 -3.16
C SER A 633 6.00 -5.64 -3.62
N VAL A 634 5.64 -5.78 -4.91
CA VAL A 634 4.42 -5.18 -5.49
C VAL A 634 3.17 -5.63 -4.73
N ASP A 635 3.04 -6.93 -4.43
CA ASP A 635 1.92 -7.47 -3.65
C ASP A 635 1.88 -6.87 -2.24
N GLY A 636 3.05 -6.64 -1.62
CA GLY A 636 3.14 -5.96 -0.33
C GLY A 636 2.65 -4.52 -0.40
N ILE A 637 2.96 -3.79 -1.48
CA ILE A 637 2.45 -2.43 -1.71
C ILE A 637 0.93 -2.46 -1.87
N CYS A 638 0.40 -3.33 -2.74
CA CYS A 638 -1.03 -3.50 -2.95
C CYS A 638 -1.77 -3.85 -1.65
N GLN A 639 -1.16 -4.68 -0.79
CA GLN A 639 -1.71 -5.00 0.51
C GLN A 639 -1.78 -3.78 1.44
N VAL A 640 -0.74 -2.93 1.47
CA VAL A 640 -0.77 -1.67 2.24
C VAL A 640 -1.82 -0.70 1.68
N VAL A 641 -1.98 -0.63 0.36
CA VAL A 641 -3.05 0.16 -0.29
C VAL A 641 -4.43 -0.34 0.17
N ASN A 642 -4.66 -1.65 0.20
CA ASN A 642 -5.91 -2.23 0.71
C ASN A 642 -6.15 -1.91 2.20
N ILE A 643 -5.09 -1.94 3.02
CA ILE A 643 -5.16 -1.55 4.44
C ILE A 643 -5.53 -0.07 4.59
N ALA A 644 -4.95 0.81 3.75
CA ALA A 644 -5.25 2.23 3.73
C ALA A 644 -6.68 2.52 3.27
N ALA A 645 -7.16 1.78 2.26
CA ALA A 645 -8.53 1.85 1.77
C ALA A 645 -9.55 1.45 2.85
N ALA A 646 -9.23 0.46 3.68
CA ALA A 646 -10.08 0.02 4.79
C ALA A 646 -10.07 0.98 6.00
N ASN A 647 -9.05 1.85 6.12
CA ASN A 647 -8.85 2.74 7.28
C ASN A 647 -8.60 4.20 6.86
N PRO A 648 -9.54 4.87 6.14
CA PRO A 648 -9.31 6.18 5.53
C PRO A 648 -9.00 7.30 6.53
N ASP A 649 -9.43 7.17 7.78
CA ASP A 649 -9.26 8.20 8.81
C ASP A 649 -7.95 8.08 9.61
N PHE A 650 -7.14 7.03 9.39
CA PHE A 650 -5.91 6.81 10.15
C PHE A 650 -4.66 6.97 9.29
N PRO A 651 -3.64 7.76 9.71
CA PRO A 651 -2.42 7.96 8.95
C PRO A 651 -1.54 6.70 8.86
N ILE A 652 -1.14 6.34 7.64
CA ILE A 652 -0.28 5.19 7.35
C ILE A 652 0.96 5.66 6.59
N ILE A 653 2.15 5.35 7.11
CA ILE A 653 3.42 5.61 6.43
C ILE A 653 3.92 4.32 5.77
N MET A 654 4.04 4.33 4.45
CA MET A 654 4.58 3.23 3.68
C MET A 654 6.05 3.48 3.35
N GLN A 655 6.93 2.73 4.00
CA GLN A 655 8.37 2.76 3.77
C GLN A 655 8.74 1.79 2.65
N TRP A 656 8.79 2.29 1.42
CA TRP A 656 9.25 1.51 0.29
C TRP A 656 10.78 1.37 0.32
N THR A 657 11.27 0.14 0.38
CA THR A 657 12.69 -0.16 0.21
C THR A 657 12.89 -1.20 -0.87
N GLY A 658 13.61 -0.81 -1.92
CA GLY A 658 13.94 -1.68 -3.03
C GLY A 658 15.10 -2.64 -2.71
N GLY A 659 15.44 -3.43 -3.71
CA GLY A 659 16.41 -4.48 -3.59
C GLY A 659 17.82 -4.00 -3.33
N ARG A 660 18.15 -2.71 -3.53
CA ARG A 660 19.48 -2.08 -3.29
C ARG A 660 19.76 -1.66 -1.83
N ALA A 661 18.90 -2.01 -0.88
CA ALA A 661 19.06 -1.68 0.54
C ALA A 661 20.24 -2.40 1.24
N GLY A 662 20.69 -1.87 2.37
CA GLY A 662 21.65 -2.55 3.26
C GLY A 662 20.94 -3.49 4.24
N GLY A 663 21.62 -4.55 4.68
CA GLY A 663 21.02 -5.57 5.54
C GLY A 663 20.05 -6.48 4.78
N HIS A 664 18.95 -6.90 5.42
CA HIS A 664 17.91 -7.69 4.74
C HIS A 664 17.27 -6.86 3.62
N HIS A 665 17.17 -7.43 2.42
CA HIS A 665 16.66 -6.73 1.24
C HIS A 665 15.78 -7.62 0.36
N SER A 666 14.93 -7.00 -0.47
CA SER A 666 14.18 -7.71 -1.50
C SER A 666 15.05 -8.00 -2.73
N CYS A 667 14.53 -8.80 -3.66
CA CYS A 667 15.12 -8.98 -4.99
C CYS A 667 14.51 -8.02 -6.04
N GLU A 668 13.64 -7.11 -5.61
CA GLU A 668 12.95 -6.15 -6.49
C GLU A 668 13.85 -5.00 -6.91
N ASP A 669 13.61 -4.46 -8.11
CA ASP A 669 14.11 -3.14 -8.47
C ASP A 669 13.44 -2.05 -7.60
N PHE A 670 14.11 -0.90 -7.42
CA PHE A 670 13.56 0.21 -6.65
C PHE A 670 12.43 0.95 -7.38
N HIS A 671 12.52 1.08 -8.71
CA HIS A 671 11.66 1.97 -9.48
C HIS A 671 10.42 1.26 -10.03
N GLN A 672 10.59 0.07 -10.61
CA GLN A 672 9.50 -0.65 -11.32
C GLN A 672 8.25 -0.94 -10.46
N PRO A 673 8.38 -1.37 -9.19
CA PRO A 673 7.22 -1.55 -8.32
C PRO A 673 6.46 -0.26 -8.04
N ILE A 674 7.16 0.87 -7.92
CA ILE A 674 6.52 2.17 -7.70
C ILE A 674 5.86 2.68 -8.98
N LEU A 675 6.52 2.59 -10.15
CA LEU A 675 5.92 3.01 -11.43
C LEU A 675 4.57 2.35 -11.70
N SER A 676 4.42 1.07 -11.33
CA SER A 676 3.18 0.31 -11.53
C SER A 676 2.11 0.52 -10.47
N THR A 677 2.45 1.05 -9.29
CA THR A 677 1.53 1.17 -8.15
C THR A 677 1.31 2.59 -7.66
N TYR A 678 2.07 3.58 -8.17
CA TYR A 678 2.03 4.97 -7.72
C TYR A 678 0.63 5.57 -7.80
N GLY A 679 -0.09 5.30 -8.90
CA GLY A 679 -1.48 5.73 -9.06
C GLY A 679 -2.40 5.21 -7.96
N SER A 680 -2.35 3.91 -7.68
CA SER A 680 -3.10 3.28 -6.59
C SER A 680 -2.72 3.82 -5.21
N ILE A 681 -1.43 4.13 -4.98
CA ILE A 681 -0.96 4.73 -3.73
C ILE A 681 -1.58 6.13 -3.56
N ARG A 682 -1.53 6.97 -4.59
CA ARG A 682 -1.99 8.37 -4.55
C ARG A 682 -3.51 8.54 -4.53
N GLN A 683 -4.28 7.49 -4.80
CA GLN A 683 -5.74 7.48 -4.60
C GLN A 683 -6.14 7.65 -3.13
N HIS A 684 -5.26 7.32 -2.18
CA HIS A 684 -5.53 7.36 -0.74
C HIS A 684 -4.76 8.49 -0.05
N SER A 685 -5.47 9.48 0.50
CA SER A 685 -4.85 10.65 1.15
C SER A 685 -4.22 10.37 2.52
N ASN A 686 -4.60 9.27 3.16
CA ASN A 686 -4.05 8.81 4.44
C ASN A 686 -2.75 8.00 4.29
N LEU A 687 -2.37 7.65 3.06
CA LEU A 687 -1.18 6.86 2.75
C LEU A 687 -0.01 7.76 2.33
N LEU A 688 1.05 7.75 3.12
CA LEU A 688 2.27 8.52 2.89
C LEU A 688 3.37 7.64 2.32
N LEU A 689 3.95 8.04 1.19
CA LEU A 689 4.99 7.28 0.50
C LEU A 689 6.38 7.79 0.92
N VAL A 690 7.13 6.95 1.64
CA VAL A 690 8.51 7.22 2.04
C VAL A 690 9.46 6.32 1.27
N GLY A 691 10.38 6.92 0.53
CA GLY A 691 11.37 6.21 -0.29
C GLY A 691 12.66 5.92 0.48
N GLY A 692 13.16 4.70 0.34
CA GLY A 692 14.41 4.28 0.95
C GLY A 692 15.16 3.25 0.16
N SER A 693 16.42 2.99 0.52
CA SER A 693 17.39 2.12 -0.17
C SER A 693 18.32 2.89 -1.09
N GLY A 694 19.55 3.15 -0.63
CA GLY A 694 20.61 3.74 -1.46
C GLY A 694 20.84 5.24 -1.29
N PHE A 695 19.96 5.96 -0.59
CA PHE A 695 20.09 7.40 -0.37
C PHE A 695 21.17 7.77 0.65
N GLY A 696 21.87 8.86 0.40
CA GLY A 696 22.95 9.35 1.26
C GLY A 696 23.37 10.82 1.08
N GLY A 697 22.82 11.54 0.11
CA GLY A 697 23.07 12.97 -0.09
C GLY A 697 21.82 13.75 -0.54
N ALA A 698 22.04 15.00 -0.97
CA ALA A 698 20.97 15.84 -1.51
C ALA A 698 20.74 15.59 -3.01
N ASP A 699 21.80 15.50 -3.82
CA ASP A 699 21.66 15.37 -5.28
C ASP A 699 21.03 14.04 -5.73
N ASP A 700 21.22 12.96 -4.96
CA ASP A 700 20.61 11.65 -5.21
C ASP A 700 19.14 11.60 -4.81
N VAL A 701 18.73 12.38 -3.81
CA VAL A 701 17.35 12.42 -3.32
C VAL A 701 16.51 13.45 -4.06
N TRP A 702 17.11 14.55 -4.53
CA TRP A 702 16.42 15.65 -5.17
C TRP A 702 15.48 15.24 -6.32
N PRO A 703 15.87 14.37 -7.28
CA PRO A 703 14.97 13.94 -8.35
C PRO A 703 13.74 13.18 -7.83
N TYR A 704 13.83 12.50 -6.69
CA TYR A 704 12.72 11.79 -6.06
C TYR A 704 11.82 12.73 -5.24
N LEU A 705 12.36 13.83 -4.73
CA LEU A 705 11.60 14.87 -4.04
C LEU A 705 10.73 15.65 -5.03
N THR A 706 11.26 15.99 -6.20
CA THR A 706 10.53 16.72 -7.26
C THR A 706 9.70 15.81 -8.15
N GLY A 707 10.05 14.52 -8.22
CA GLY A 707 9.42 13.54 -9.09
C GLY A 707 10.03 13.46 -10.49
N ASP A 708 11.12 14.19 -10.80
CA ASP A 708 11.73 14.21 -12.14
C ASP A 708 12.33 12.85 -12.53
N TRP A 709 12.67 12.00 -11.54
CA TRP A 709 13.23 10.67 -11.78
C TRP A 709 12.37 9.81 -12.73
N SER A 710 11.04 9.93 -12.66
CA SER A 710 10.12 9.17 -13.50
C SER A 710 10.01 9.73 -14.92
N VAL A 711 10.23 11.03 -15.08
CA VAL A 711 10.25 11.72 -16.37
C VAL A 711 11.54 11.40 -17.12
N GLU A 712 12.68 11.68 -16.50
CA GLU A 712 14.00 11.59 -17.13
C GLU A 712 14.42 10.15 -17.45
N ALA A 713 14.10 9.20 -16.57
CA ALA A 713 14.52 7.80 -16.74
C ALA A 713 13.50 6.92 -17.46
N PHE A 714 12.19 7.23 -17.38
CA PHE A 714 11.12 6.33 -17.84
C PHE A 714 10.07 6.99 -18.75
N GLY A 715 10.15 8.30 -19.02
CA GLY A 715 9.16 9.01 -19.84
C GLY A 715 7.75 9.05 -19.22
N ALA A 716 7.63 8.84 -17.91
CA ALA A 716 6.38 8.86 -17.17
C ALA A 716 6.09 10.26 -16.57
N GLN A 717 4.91 10.43 -15.95
CA GLN A 717 4.60 11.68 -15.23
C GLN A 717 5.48 11.87 -14.00
N PRO A 718 5.70 13.13 -13.52
CA PRO A 718 6.44 13.36 -12.29
C PRO A 718 5.81 12.66 -11.09
N MET A 719 6.61 11.87 -10.36
CA MET A 719 6.19 11.08 -9.19
C MET A 719 6.94 11.48 -7.91
N PRO A 720 6.57 12.58 -7.23
CA PRO A 720 7.18 13.01 -5.97
C PRO A 720 7.00 11.98 -4.84
N PHE A 721 8.00 11.81 -3.98
CA PHE A 721 7.91 11.07 -2.72
C PHE A 721 7.62 12.02 -1.54
N ASP A 722 6.92 11.56 -0.51
CA ASP A 722 6.55 12.42 0.63
C ASP A 722 7.67 12.55 1.67
N GLY A 723 8.60 11.59 1.70
CA GLY A 723 9.75 11.60 2.61
C GLY A 723 10.81 10.58 2.25
N PHE A 724 11.96 10.67 2.91
CA PHE A 724 13.14 9.86 2.62
C PHE A 724 13.71 9.23 3.87
N LEU A 725 14.08 7.95 3.77
CA LEU A 725 14.71 7.23 4.86
C LEU A 725 16.20 7.00 4.61
N PHE A 726 17.00 7.29 5.63
CA PHE A 726 18.45 7.11 5.67
C PHE A 726 18.79 6.01 6.68
N ALA A 727 19.65 5.08 6.27
CA ALA A 727 20.10 3.98 7.15
C ALA A 727 21.63 3.83 7.05
N SER A 728 22.11 3.23 5.96
CA SER A 728 23.53 2.99 5.70
C SER A 728 24.44 4.22 5.86
N ARG A 729 24.00 5.40 5.40
CA ARG A 729 24.75 6.66 5.48
C ARG A 729 25.05 7.09 6.91
N VAL A 730 24.13 6.89 7.84
CA VAL A 730 24.24 7.40 9.20
C VAL A 730 25.05 6.49 10.12
N MET A 731 25.49 5.32 9.65
CA MET A 731 26.32 4.40 10.43
C MET A 731 27.73 4.94 10.71
N VAL A 732 28.22 5.89 9.90
CA VAL A 732 29.52 6.56 10.12
C VAL A 732 29.40 7.83 10.97
N ALA A 733 28.19 8.19 11.43
CA ALA A 733 27.98 9.37 12.26
C ALA A 733 28.69 9.25 13.62
N LYS A 734 29.08 10.38 14.20
CA LYS A 734 29.81 10.44 15.47
C LYS A 734 29.09 9.72 16.61
N GLU A 735 27.79 9.95 16.72
CA GLU A 735 26.94 9.42 17.78
C GLU A 735 26.53 7.95 17.56
N ALA A 736 26.77 7.43 16.35
CA ALA A 736 26.55 6.01 16.07
C ALA A 736 27.59 5.18 16.82
N HIS A 737 27.12 4.13 17.51
CA HIS A 737 27.97 3.23 18.30
C HIS A 737 28.78 2.24 17.46
N THR A 738 28.82 2.42 16.13
CA THR A 738 29.69 1.64 15.26
C THR A 738 31.16 1.89 15.64
N SER A 739 31.94 0.83 15.80
CA SER A 739 33.34 0.94 16.25
C SER A 739 34.16 1.78 15.28
N SER A 740 35.15 2.52 15.79
CA SER A 740 35.98 3.44 15.00
C SER A 740 36.64 2.73 13.80
N SER A 741 37.23 1.55 14.03
CA SER A 741 37.85 0.72 12.97
C SER A 741 36.85 0.17 11.95
N VAL A 742 35.59 -0.05 12.36
CA VAL A 742 34.51 -0.49 11.48
C VAL A 742 34.04 0.67 10.60
N LYS A 743 33.98 1.90 11.13
CA LYS A 743 33.69 3.11 10.34
C LYS A 743 34.73 3.30 9.23
N ASP A 744 36.00 3.02 9.50
CA ASP A 744 37.06 3.09 8.49
C ASP A 744 36.81 2.12 7.32
N LEU A 745 36.31 0.90 7.59
CA LEU A 745 35.93 -0.04 6.54
C LEU A 745 34.71 0.40 5.74
N ILE A 746 33.75 1.06 6.38
CA ILE A 746 32.59 1.63 5.68
C ILE A 746 33.05 2.75 4.74
N VAL A 747 33.90 3.66 5.22
CA VAL A 747 34.42 4.77 4.41
C VAL A 747 35.32 4.29 3.27
N ALA A 748 36.07 3.20 3.47
CA ALA A 748 36.90 2.60 2.44
C ALA A 748 36.11 1.90 1.32
N ALA A 749 34.81 1.63 1.51
CA ALA A 749 33.98 1.02 0.48
C ALA A 749 33.55 2.06 -0.57
N SER A 750 33.95 1.85 -1.82
CA SER A 750 33.69 2.79 -2.92
C SER A 750 32.21 2.95 -3.27
N GLY A 751 31.39 1.94 -2.97
CA GLY A 751 30.00 1.85 -3.42
C GLY A 751 29.87 1.62 -4.93
N VAL A 752 28.63 1.64 -5.41
CA VAL A 752 28.27 1.52 -6.84
C VAL A 752 27.07 2.39 -7.20
N ASP A 753 26.90 2.62 -8.49
CA ASP A 753 25.67 3.18 -9.04
C ASP A 753 24.56 2.13 -9.13
N ASP A 754 23.34 2.64 -9.32
CA ASP A 754 22.13 1.82 -9.30
C ASP A 754 22.14 0.70 -10.34
N SER A 755 22.61 0.96 -11.56
CA SER A 755 22.65 -0.07 -12.61
C SER A 755 23.53 -1.29 -12.29
N LYS A 756 24.38 -1.24 -11.27
CA LYS A 756 25.37 -2.28 -10.95
C LYS A 756 25.13 -2.97 -9.60
N TRP A 757 24.09 -2.59 -8.83
CA TRP A 757 23.88 -3.14 -7.49
C TRP A 757 23.63 -4.65 -7.48
N GLU A 758 23.02 -5.21 -8.52
CA GLU A 758 22.76 -6.65 -8.63
C GLU A 758 24.04 -7.50 -8.71
N GLY A 759 25.18 -6.89 -9.04
CA GLY A 759 26.48 -7.57 -9.01
C GLY A 759 26.83 -8.14 -7.63
N THR A 760 26.23 -7.64 -6.53
CA THR A 760 26.49 -8.09 -5.15
C THR A 760 26.08 -9.54 -4.89
N TYR A 761 25.14 -10.11 -5.66
CA TYR A 761 24.75 -11.52 -5.51
C TYR A 761 25.85 -12.50 -5.91
N SER A 762 26.67 -12.12 -6.89
CA SER A 762 27.69 -13.00 -7.48
C SER A 762 29.10 -12.68 -6.98
N LYS A 763 29.45 -11.39 -6.85
CA LYS A 763 30.82 -10.97 -6.52
C LYS A 763 30.87 -9.72 -5.65
N LYS A 764 32.02 -9.48 -5.04
CA LYS A 764 32.31 -8.23 -4.31
C LYS A 764 32.13 -7.05 -5.28
N THR A 765 31.15 -6.21 -5.00
CA THR A 765 30.74 -5.08 -5.85
C THR A 765 30.67 -3.83 -4.99
N GLY A 766 31.52 -2.82 -5.28
CA GLY A 766 31.59 -1.59 -4.49
C GLY A 766 32.03 -1.78 -3.03
N GLY A 767 32.66 -2.90 -2.69
CA GLY A 767 33.00 -3.24 -1.31
C GLY A 767 31.98 -4.13 -0.59
N ILE A 768 30.85 -4.47 -1.22
CA ILE A 768 29.71 -5.15 -0.59
C ILE A 768 29.42 -6.50 -1.28
N LEU A 769 28.84 -7.43 -0.52
CA LEU A 769 28.46 -8.77 -0.95
C LEU A 769 27.10 -9.16 -0.35
N THR A 770 26.31 -9.95 -1.09
CA THR A 770 25.06 -10.53 -0.59
C THR A 770 25.28 -11.97 -0.11
N VAL A 771 24.88 -12.26 1.13
CA VAL A 771 24.90 -13.60 1.76
C VAL A 771 23.49 -14.02 2.18
N ARG A 772 23.28 -15.28 2.57
CA ARG A 772 21.97 -15.78 3.03
C ARG A 772 21.91 -15.83 4.56
N SER A 773 20.85 -15.24 5.11
CA SER A 773 20.49 -15.31 6.53
C SER A 773 20.20 -16.75 6.99
N GLU A 774 20.07 -16.99 8.30
CA GLU A 774 19.61 -18.28 8.81
C GLU A 774 18.21 -18.69 8.32
N LEU A 775 17.36 -17.70 7.98
CA LEU A 775 16.01 -17.92 7.46
C LEU A 775 15.99 -18.09 5.93
N GLY A 776 17.14 -17.98 5.27
CA GLY A 776 17.27 -18.10 3.82
C GLY A 776 17.05 -16.79 3.04
N GLU A 777 16.65 -15.71 3.71
CA GLU A 777 16.52 -14.36 3.15
C GLU A 777 17.90 -13.74 2.85
N PRO A 778 18.04 -12.94 1.78
CA PRO A 778 19.30 -12.32 1.42
C PRO A 778 19.64 -11.13 2.35
N ILE A 779 20.92 -11.02 2.71
CA ILE A 779 21.47 -9.94 3.54
C ILE A 779 22.68 -9.33 2.82
N ARG A 780 22.77 -7.99 2.77
CA ARG A 780 23.96 -7.28 2.32
C ARG A 780 24.87 -6.81 3.44
N GLU A 781 26.14 -7.15 3.27
CA GLU A 781 27.20 -6.82 4.20
C GLU A 781 28.45 -6.34 3.46
N ILE A 782 29.31 -5.59 4.14
CA ILE A 782 30.66 -5.29 3.66
C ILE A 782 31.41 -6.60 3.45
N ALA A 783 32.12 -6.71 2.32
CA ALA A 783 32.90 -7.88 1.95
C ALA A 783 34.22 -7.99 2.75
N THR A 784 34.11 -8.14 4.06
CA THR A 784 35.20 -8.49 4.98
C THR A 784 35.62 -9.95 4.78
N ARG A 785 36.72 -10.38 5.42
CA ARG A 785 37.14 -11.80 5.36
C ARG A 785 36.06 -12.73 5.90
N ALA A 786 35.41 -12.34 6.99
CA ALA A 786 34.29 -13.08 7.57
C ALA A 786 33.12 -13.30 6.60
N VAL A 787 32.73 -12.24 5.89
CA VAL A 787 31.57 -12.28 4.97
C VAL A 787 31.91 -13.07 3.70
N LYS A 788 33.16 -13.01 3.22
CA LYS A 788 33.62 -13.86 2.12
C LYS A 788 33.58 -15.34 2.50
N LEU A 789 34.08 -15.68 3.69
CA LEU A 789 34.01 -17.04 4.22
C LEU A 789 32.55 -17.49 4.42
N TRP A 790 31.67 -16.60 4.87
CA TRP A 790 30.24 -16.90 4.95
C TRP A 790 29.70 -17.22 3.55
N LYS A 791 29.96 -16.39 2.54
CA LYS A 791 29.48 -16.64 1.18
C LYS A 791 29.97 -17.97 0.62
N GLU A 792 31.22 -18.30 0.88
CA GLU A 792 31.80 -19.60 0.50
C GLU A 792 31.03 -20.76 1.12
N PHE A 793 30.72 -20.69 2.43
CA PHE A 793 29.92 -21.71 3.10
C PHE A 793 28.48 -21.76 2.61
N ASP A 794 27.89 -20.64 2.18
CA ASP A 794 26.56 -20.63 1.57
C ASP A 794 26.54 -21.40 0.24
N ASP A 795 27.59 -21.23 -0.57
CA ASP A 795 27.69 -21.84 -1.90
C ASP A 795 28.12 -23.31 -1.86
N THR A 796 28.91 -23.70 -0.86
CA THR A 796 29.43 -25.07 -0.69
C THR A 796 28.58 -25.88 0.30
N ILE A 797 28.53 -25.49 1.58
CA ILE A 797 27.95 -26.28 2.67
C ILE A 797 26.43 -26.16 2.71
N PHE A 798 25.90 -24.94 2.76
CA PHE A 798 24.48 -24.72 3.02
C PHE A 798 23.59 -24.96 1.80
N LYS A 799 24.17 -24.98 0.61
CA LYS A 799 23.53 -25.44 -0.63
C LYS A 799 23.26 -26.95 -0.63
N LEU A 800 24.05 -27.75 0.11
CA LEU A 800 23.86 -29.20 0.17
C LEU A 800 22.58 -29.59 0.94
N PRO A 801 21.95 -30.72 0.59
CA PRO A 801 20.88 -31.32 1.39
C PRO A 801 21.35 -31.63 2.83
N LYS A 802 20.43 -31.59 3.80
CA LYS A 802 20.75 -31.74 5.24
C LYS A 802 21.44 -33.07 5.57
N GLU A 803 21.20 -34.10 4.78
CA GLU A 803 21.74 -35.44 4.93
C GLU A 803 23.23 -35.47 4.56
N LYS A 804 23.61 -34.81 3.47
CA LYS A 804 24.99 -34.79 2.95
C LYS A 804 25.90 -33.82 3.69
N ARG A 805 25.34 -32.79 4.34
CA ARG A 805 26.11 -31.79 5.10
C ARG A 805 26.96 -32.43 6.21
N THR A 806 26.41 -33.41 6.92
CA THR A 806 27.10 -34.02 8.07
C THR A 806 28.35 -34.77 7.62
N THR A 807 28.25 -35.53 6.53
CA THR A 807 29.38 -36.26 5.95
C THR A 807 30.45 -35.29 5.46
N TRP A 808 30.06 -34.28 4.68
CA TRP A 808 31.01 -33.28 4.15
C TRP A 808 31.76 -32.52 5.25
N LEU A 809 31.02 -32.11 6.28
CA LEU A 809 31.56 -31.40 7.44
C LEU A 809 32.56 -32.25 8.23
N ASN A 810 32.35 -33.56 8.34
CA ASN A 810 33.28 -34.47 9.00
C ASN A 810 34.56 -34.67 8.18
N GLU A 811 34.46 -34.72 6.84
CA GLU A 811 35.60 -34.88 5.93
C GLU A 811 36.51 -33.64 5.89
N HIS A 812 35.92 -32.43 5.93
CA HIS A 812 36.65 -31.15 5.82
C HIS A 812 36.75 -30.42 7.17
N ARG A 813 36.67 -31.15 8.29
CA ARG A 813 36.59 -30.58 9.64
C ARG A 813 37.77 -29.67 9.97
N ALA A 814 38.99 -30.15 9.75
CA ALA A 814 40.22 -29.42 10.08
C ALA A 814 40.33 -28.10 9.27
N GLU A 815 39.96 -28.13 7.99
CA GLU A 815 39.96 -26.96 7.10
C GLU A 815 38.97 -25.90 7.60
N VAL A 816 37.72 -26.31 7.88
CA VAL A 816 36.68 -25.41 8.40
C VAL A 816 37.11 -24.78 9.73
N ILE A 817 37.70 -25.56 10.65
CA ILE A 817 38.18 -25.04 11.94
C ILE A 817 39.28 -23.98 11.74
N ALA A 818 40.22 -24.23 10.84
CA ALA A 818 41.30 -23.29 10.54
C ALA A 818 40.77 -21.96 9.99
N GLU A 819 39.84 -22.01 9.04
CA GLU A 819 39.21 -20.82 8.45
C GLU A 819 38.37 -20.04 9.48
N LEU A 820 37.61 -20.73 10.33
CA LEU A 820 36.82 -20.10 11.40
C LEU A 820 37.70 -19.31 12.37
N ASN A 821 38.82 -19.90 12.81
CA ASN A 821 39.75 -19.27 13.72
C ASN A 821 40.50 -18.09 13.11
N LYS A 822 40.70 -18.09 11.79
CA LYS A 822 41.43 -17.04 11.07
C LYS A 822 40.56 -15.85 10.71
N ASP A 823 39.35 -16.10 10.20
CA ASP A 823 38.60 -15.10 9.43
C ASP A 823 37.27 -14.69 10.05
N PHE A 824 36.81 -15.29 11.16
CA PHE A 824 35.49 -14.98 11.74
C PHE A 824 35.53 -14.47 13.18
N ALA A 825 34.49 -13.71 13.56
CA ALA A 825 34.35 -13.14 14.91
C ALA A 825 34.07 -14.18 15.99
N LYS A 826 33.47 -15.31 15.61
CA LYS A 826 33.24 -16.47 16.50
C LYS A 826 34.27 -17.56 16.20
N PRO A 827 35.39 -17.61 16.93
CA PRO A 827 36.38 -18.65 16.75
C PRO A 827 35.87 -20.01 17.22
N TRP A 828 36.60 -21.06 16.84
CA TRP A 828 36.44 -22.39 17.39
C TRP A 828 36.76 -22.39 18.89
N PHE A 829 35.94 -23.08 19.68
CA PHE A 829 36.11 -23.10 21.12
C PHE A 829 37.33 -23.95 21.56
N GLY A 830 37.52 -25.12 20.95
CA GLY A 830 38.58 -26.08 21.32
C GLY A 830 39.98 -25.48 21.28
N TRP A 831 40.67 -25.47 22.43
CA TRP A 831 42.00 -24.86 22.59
C TRP A 831 42.82 -25.56 23.68
N LYS A 832 44.08 -25.90 23.41
CA LYS A 832 45.01 -26.54 24.35
C LYS A 832 46.45 -26.08 24.10
N ASP A 833 47.13 -25.52 25.10
CA ASP A 833 48.56 -25.14 25.02
C ASP A 833 48.96 -24.42 23.71
N ASP A 834 48.19 -23.39 23.34
CA ASP A 834 48.35 -22.63 22.09
C ASP A 834 48.13 -23.40 20.77
N SER A 835 47.62 -24.64 20.85
CA SER A 835 47.14 -25.45 19.74
C SER A 835 45.61 -25.55 19.72
N VAL A 836 45.04 -25.75 18.53
CA VAL A 836 43.60 -25.92 18.34
C VAL A 836 43.26 -27.40 18.40
N VAL A 837 42.34 -27.79 19.30
CA VAL A 837 41.84 -29.17 19.40
C VAL A 837 40.51 -29.32 18.69
N GLU A 838 40.30 -30.49 18.06
CA GLU A 838 39.08 -30.77 17.32
C GLU A 838 37.88 -31.02 18.23
N ASP A 839 38.07 -31.59 19.41
CA ASP A 839 37.00 -31.86 20.38
C ASP A 839 37.30 -31.21 21.73
N ILE A 840 36.26 -30.77 22.44
CA ILE A 840 36.39 -30.26 23.81
C ILE A 840 36.61 -31.36 24.84
N ALA A 841 36.35 -32.62 24.47
CA ALA A 841 36.72 -33.77 25.31
C ALA A 841 38.24 -33.86 25.54
N ASP A 842 39.05 -33.28 24.64
CA ASP A 842 40.51 -33.28 24.73
C ASP A 842 41.06 -32.11 25.58
N MET A 843 40.17 -31.29 26.15
CA MET A 843 40.51 -30.19 27.05
C MET A 843 40.30 -30.57 28.52
N THR A 844 41.11 -30.00 29.41
CA THR A 844 40.90 -30.08 30.87
C THR A 844 39.82 -29.09 31.33
N TYR A 845 39.26 -29.27 32.52
CA TYR A 845 38.26 -28.34 33.07
C TYR A 845 38.85 -26.93 33.24
N GLU A 846 40.14 -26.83 33.60
CA GLU A 846 40.87 -25.57 33.67
C GLU A 846 40.97 -24.88 32.31
N GLU A 847 41.40 -25.60 31.27
CA GLU A 847 41.50 -25.07 29.91
C GLU A 847 40.15 -24.56 29.39
N VAL A 848 39.06 -25.28 29.67
CA VAL A 848 37.69 -24.86 29.32
C VAL A 848 37.33 -23.55 30.03
N VAL A 849 37.58 -23.44 31.33
CA VAL A 849 37.30 -22.21 32.10
C VAL A 849 38.15 -21.03 31.62
N LEU A 850 39.45 -21.23 31.39
CA LEU A 850 40.35 -20.20 30.88
C LEU A 850 39.92 -19.74 29.48
N ARG A 851 39.49 -20.67 28.62
CA ARG A 851 38.96 -20.34 27.29
C ARG A 851 37.62 -19.62 27.36
N MET A 852 36.71 -20.02 28.24
CA MET A 852 35.49 -19.26 28.52
C MET A 852 35.84 -17.86 28.99
N VAL A 853 36.83 -17.68 29.86
CA VAL A 853 37.18 -16.35 30.35
C VAL A 853 37.77 -15.50 29.24
N ARG A 854 38.64 -16.06 28.41
CA ARG A 854 39.22 -15.36 27.24
C ARG A 854 38.17 -14.92 26.22
N LEU A 855 37.18 -15.77 25.91
CA LEU A 855 36.18 -15.48 24.86
C LEU A 855 34.88 -14.86 25.39
N ILE A 856 34.52 -15.11 26.64
CA ILE A 856 33.20 -14.82 27.23
C ILE A 856 33.29 -13.79 28.37
N ALA A 857 34.35 -13.83 29.20
CA ALA A 857 34.47 -12.97 30.40
C ALA A 857 35.50 -11.81 30.28
N GLY A 858 36.40 -11.82 29.29
CA GLY A 858 37.37 -10.75 29.03
C GLY A 858 36.73 -9.41 28.68
N SER A 859 35.47 -9.43 28.23
CA SER A 859 34.62 -8.25 28.16
C SER A 859 33.98 -8.00 29.54
N THR A 860 34.67 -7.26 30.39
CA THR A 860 34.35 -6.91 31.80
C THR A 860 33.00 -6.20 32.04
N ARG A 861 32.05 -6.21 31.08
CA ARG A 861 30.86 -5.35 31.08
C ARG A 861 29.50 -6.06 31.00
N ARG A 862 29.42 -7.39 30.90
CA ARG A 862 28.13 -8.08 30.63
C ARG A 862 27.74 -9.14 31.68
N SER A 863 26.67 -8.87 32.41
CA SER A 863 26.14 -9.70 33.50
C SER A 863 25.63 -11.08 33.06
N GLY A 864 25.06 -11.22 31.86
CA GLY A 864 24.49 -12.49 31.38
C GLY A 864 25.50 -13.55 30.94
N THR A 865 26.64 -13.13 30.39
CA THR A 865 27.76 -14.00 30.01
C THR A 865 28.60 -14.38 31.21
N ARG A 866 28.73 -13.49 32.20
CA ARG A 866 29.33 -13.79 33.51
C ARG A 866 28.60 -14.92 34.24
N ASN A 867 27.27 -14.87 34.26
CA ASN A 867 26.46 -15.91 34.90
C ASN A 867 26.64 -17.29 34.23
N LEU A 868 26.92 -17.34 32.92
CA LEU A 868 27.25 -18.59 32.21
C LEU A 868 28.50 -19.26 32.78
N THR A 869 29.57 -18.48 32.89
CA THR A 869 30.85 -18.95 33.43
C THR A 869 30.69 -19.33 34.90
N GLY A 870 29.86 -18.61 35.66
CA GLY A 870 29.53 -18.96 37.03
C GLY A 870 28.76 -20.27 37.18
N ASP A 871 27.75 -20.50 36.34
CA ASP A 871 27.01 -21.77 36.32
C ASP A 871 27.94 -22.94 35.94
N TRP A 872 28.84 -22.74 34.98
CA TRP A 872 29.84 -23.75 34.62
C TRP A 872 30.81 -24.03 35.77
N LEU A 873 31.33 -23.00 36.45
CA LEU A 873 32.20 -23.16 37.61
C LEU A 873 31.54 -23.91 38.78
N ARG A 874 30.23 -23.71 38.99
CA ARG A 874 29.46 -24.49 39.97
C ARG A 874 29.37 -25.96 39.58
N HIS A 875 29.14 -26.25 38.29
CA HIS A 875 29.15 -27.62 37.80
C HIS A 875 30.51 -28.30 37.99
N VAL A 876 31.61 -27.59 37.68
CA VAL A 876 32.98 -28.09 37.97
C VAL A 876 33.14 -28.37 39.47
N GLU A 877 32.69 -27.46 40.32
CA GLU A 877 32.73 -27.68 41.77
C GLU A 877 31.93 -28.92 42.21
N GLU A 878 30.75 -29.15 41.65
CA GLU A 878 29.94 -30.35 41.92
C GLU A 878 30.66 -31.65 41.52
N CYS A 879 31.34 -31.66 40.37
CA CYS A 879 32.12 -32.82 39.90
C CYS A 879 33.29 -33.16 40.84
N PHE A 880 33.97 -32.16 41.41
CA PHE A 880 35.20 -32.36 42.18
C PHE A 880 35.04 -32.24 43.71
N ALA A 881 33.94 -31.70 44.22
CA ALA A 881 33.69 -31.56 45.66
C ALA A 881 33.46 -32.90 46.37
N GLY A 882 32.92 -33.90 45.68
CA GLY A 882 32.59 -35.22 46.22
C GLY A 882 33.78 -36.18 46.38
N ILE A 883 34.93 -35.90 45.76
CA ILE A 883 36.07 -36.83 45.69
C ILE A 883 36.73 -37.09 47.06
N ASN A 884 36.54 -36.16 48.03
CA ASN A 884 37.14 -36.24 49.38
C ASN A 884 36.11 -36.33 50.53
N GLY A 885 34.87 -36.76 50.28
CA GLY A 885 33.97 -37.27 51.34
C GLY A 885 33.34 -36.26 52.32
N GLY A 886 33.00 -35.03 51.91
CA GLY A 886 32.21 -34.12 52.75
C GLY A 886 31.48 -33.00 51.99
N GLN A 887 30.30 -32.58 52.47
CA GLN A 887 29.59 -31.41 51.95
C GLN A 887 30.39 -30.13 52.24
N LYS A 888 31.00 -29.54 51.21
CA LYS A 888 31.70 -28.25 51.30
C LYS A 888 30.81 -27.12 50.78
N PRO A 889 30.80 -25.94 51.41
CA PRO A 889 30.10 -24.78 50.87
C PRO A 889 30.78 -24.33 49.56
N SER A 890 29.97 -23.92 48.58
CA SER A 890 30.49 -23.49 47.27
C SER A 890 31.50 -22.34 47.42
N ILE A 891 32.65 -22.40 46.75
CA ILE A 891 33.61 -21.29 46.71
C ILE A 891 32.98 -20.09 45.98
N LEU A 892 32.10 -20.35 45.01
CA LEU A 892 31.38 -19.33 44.25
C LEU A 892 30.02 -18.99 44.89
N GLN A 893 30.09 -18.23 46.00
CA GLN A 893 28.91 -17.74 46.72
C GLN A 893 28.09 -16.70 45.92
N SER A 894 28.77 -15.78 45.22
CA SER A 894 28.14 -14.76 44.37
C SER A 894 28.84 -14.65 43.02
N TYR A 895 28.08 -14.43 41.95
CA TYR A 895 28.61 -14.21 40.61
C TYR A 895 29.34 -12.87 40.45
N THR A 896 29.21 -11.94 41.40
CA THR A 896 30.01 -10.70 41.43
C THR A 896 31.51 -10.98 41.61
N SER A 897 31.89 -12.11 42.20
CA SER A 897 33.29 -12.52 42.32
C SER A 897 33.96 -12.73 40.95
N LEU A 898 33.19 -12.92 39.88
CA LEU A 898 33.67 -13.09 38.52
C LEU A 898 33.83 -11.76 37.76
N ASP A 899 33.62 -10.61 38.40
CA ASP A 899 33.93 -9.30 37.81
C ASP A 899 35.47 -9.10 37.68
N ARG A 900 36.25 -9.83 38.48
CA ARG A 900 37.72 -9.98 38.36
C ARG A 900 38.08 -11.47 38.21
N PRO A 901 37.84 -12.07 37.03
CA PRO A 901 37.85 -13.52 36.86
C PRO A 901 39.22 -14.14 37.12
N GLN A 902 40.32 -13.49 36.70
CA GLN A 902 41.68 -14.03 36.79
C GLN A 902 42.07 -14.47 38.22
N ALA A 903 41.91 -13.56 39.19
CA ALA A 903 42.28 -13.82 40.59
C ALA A 903 41.39 -14.87 41.27
N PHE A 904 40.12 -14.96 40.85
CA PHE A 904 39.19 -15.96 41.37
C PHE A 904 39.51 -17.36 40.82
N ILE A 905 39.82 -17.46 39.53
CA ILE A 905 40.14 -18.72 38.84
C ILE A 905 41.40 -19.36 39.43
N GLU A 906 42.45 -18.56 39.65
CA GLU A 906 43.69 -19.04 40.29
C GLU A 906 43.42 -19.62 41.69
N LYS A 907 42.54 -18.98 42.47
CA LYS A 907 42.13 -19.48 43.79
C LYS A 907 41.28 -20.75 43.68
N PHE A 908 40.39 -20.81 42.70
CA PHE A 908 39.48 -21.92 42.47
C PHE A 908 40.25 -23.21 42.12
N PHE A 909 41.16 -23.16 41.14
CA PHE A 909 41.93 -24.34 40.72
C PHE A 909 43.01 -24.76 41.72
N LYS A 910 43.53 -23.84 42.54
CA LYS A 910 44.34 -24.21 43.72
C LYS A 910 43.57 -25.08 44.73
N THR A 911 42.24 -24.91 44.81
CA THR A 911 41.39 -25.68 45.72
C THR A 911 40.95 -27.01 45.10
N TYR A 912 40.84 -27.08 43.78
CA TYR A 912 40.48 -28.28 43.01
C TYR A 912 41.59 -28.64 41.99
N PRO A 913 42.77 -29.11 42.44
CA PRO A 913 43.89 -29.40 41.55
C PRO A 913 43.58 -30.57 40.59
N ALA A 914 42.71 -31.51 40.95
CA ALA A 914 42.31 -32.59 40.04
C ALA A 914 41.63 -32.09 38.74
N ALA A 915 41.03 -30.89 38.78
CA ALA A 915 40.37 -30.30 37.61
C ALA A 915 41.37 -29.73 36.57
N THR A 916 42.64 -29.57 36.92
CA THR A 916 43.70 -29.13 35.99
C THR A 916 44.28 -30.28 35.18
N GLU A 917 44.22 -31.52 35.70
CA GLU A 917 44.78 -32.72 35.06
C GLU A 917 43.72 -33.55 34.34
N GLN A 918 42.49 -33.60 34.85
CA GLN A 918 41.43 -34.44 34.30
C GLN A 918 40.82 -33.82 33.02
N LEU A 919 40.74 -34.64 31.96
CA LEU A 919 40.01 -34.31 30.74
C LEU A 919 38.49 -34.29 30.96
N LEU A 920 37.79 -33.53 30.11
CA LEU A 920 36.36 -33.35 30.22
C LEU A 920 35.59 -34.66 30.03
N ALA A 921 34.71 -35.00 30.99
CA ALA A 921 33.85 -36.18 30.88
C ALA A 921 32.79 -36.01 29.78
N SER A 922 32.36 -37.13 29.17
CA SER A 922 31.33 -37.12 28.11
C SER A 922 30.00 -36.50 28.55
N GLU A 923 29.60 -36.73 29.81
CA GLU A 923 28.39 -36.15 30.41
C GLU A 923 28.53 -34.63 30.57
N ASP A 924 29.69 -34.17 31.04
CA ASP A 924 29.99 -32.76 31.26
C ASP A 924 30.13 -31.99 29.96
N LYS A 925 30.63 -32.63 28.90
CA LYS A 925 30.57 -32.13 27.52
C LYS A 925 29.13 -31.91 27.06
N ALA A 926 28.23 -32.85 27.31
CA ALA A 926 26.82 -32.70 26.95
C ALA A 926 26.16 -31.57 27.75
N TYR A 927 26.47 -31.47 29.04
CA TYR A 927 26.02 -30.37 29.90
C TYR A 927 26.54 -29.01 29.40
N PHE A 928 27.82 -28.92 29.07
CA PHE A 928 28.44 -27.71 28.51
C PHE A 928 27.71 -27.25 27.24
N LEU A 929 27.48 -28.16 26.29
CA LEU A 929 26.75 -27.83 25.06
C LEU A 929 25.30 -27.40 25.34
N ALA A 930 24.65 -27.98 26.36
CA ALA A 930 23.30 -27.61 26.76
C ALA A 930 23.23 -26.22 27.39
N ILE A 931 24.20 -25.84 28.25
CA ILE A 931 24.22 -24.51 28.88
C ILE A 931 24.46 -23.39 27.85
N LEU A 932 25.25 -23.65 26.81
CA LEU A 932 25.48 -22.70 25.72
C LEU A 932 24.23 -22.44 24.85
N GLN A 933 23.23 -23.33 24.90
CA GLN A 933 22.01 -23.28 24.06
C GLN A 933 20.77 -22.82 24.83
N ARG A 934 20.91 -22.27 26.05
CA ARG A 934 19.79 -21.83 26.87
C ARG A 934 18.99 -20.69 26.20
N PRO A 935 17.66 -20.83 26.00
CA PRO A 935 16.84 -19.86 25.26
C PRO A 935 16.75 -18.45 25.87
N SER A 936 16.99 -18.31 27.17
CA SER A 936 16.94 -17.01 27.88
C SER A 936 18.28 -16.27 27.90
N GLN A 937 19.32 -16.85 27.30
CA GLN A 937 20.67 -16.35 27.35
C GLN A 937 21.12 -15.82 25.99
N LYS A 938 22.04 -14.85 26.00
CA LYS A 938 22.71 -14.39 24.79
C LYS A 938 23.51 -15.55 24.19
N PRO A 939 23.43 -15.80 22.86
CA PRO A 939 24.26 -16.81 22.22
C PRO A 939 25.74 -16.62 22.52
N ALA A 940 26.46 -17.71 22.73
CA ALA A 940 27.88 -17.66 23.05
C ALA A 940 28.70 -17.00 21.92
N PRO A 941 29.72 -16.19 22.25
CA PRO A 941 30.59 -15.53 21.27
C PRO A 941 31.57 -16.49 20.57
N SER A 942 31.46 -17.80 20.79
CA SER A 942 32.27 -18.85 20.18
C SER A 942 31.38 -19.89 19.50
N SER A 943 31.89 -20.54 18.45
CA SER A 943 31.19 -21.69 17.87
C SER A 943 31.24 -22.86 18.86
N PRO A 944 30.11 -23.51 19.19
CA PRO A 944 30.14 -24.74 19.97
C PRO A 944 30.95 -25.79 19.20
N SER A 945 31.78 -26.55 19.91
CA SER A 945 32.67 -27.59 19.40
C SER A 945 31.96 -28.84 18.82
N SER A 946 30.65 -28.73 18.57
CA SER A 946 29.86 -29.78 17.94
C SER A 946 29.53 -29.40 16.50
N MET A 947 29.91 -30.27 15.56
CA MET A 947 29.52 -30.16 14.14
C MET A 947 28.00 -30.12 13.96
N GLN A 948 27.23 -30.63 14.93
CA GLN A 948 25.76 -30.55 14.96
C GLN A 948 25.24 -29.12 15.24
N ALA A 949 26.01 -28.29 15.96
CA ALA A 949 25.70 -26.87 16.15
C ALA A 949 26.10 -26.02 14.94
N LEU A 950 27.15 -26.41 14.20
CA LEU A 950 27.45 -25.84 12.88
C LEU A 950 26.34 -26.18 11.87
N ARG A 951 25.81 -27.41 11.93
CA ARG A 951 24.69 -27.90 11.10
C ARG A 951 23.40 -27.10 11.27
N SER A 952 23.10 -26.60 12.47
CA SER A 952 21.93 -25.76 12.75
C SER A 952 22.14 -24.27 12.41
N GLY A 953 23.36 -23.87 12.01
CA GLY A 953 23.69 -22.49 11.70
C GLY A 953 23.91 -21.60 12.92
N SER A 954 24.21 -22.16 14.10
CA SER A 954 24.44 -21.43 15.38
C SER A 954 25.42 -20.25 15.25
N ARG A 955 26.38 -20.33 14.31
CA ARG A 955 27.32 -19.24 13.98
C ARG A 955 26.65 -17.97 13.45
N ARG A 956 25.55 -18.11 12.68
CA ARG A 956 24.79 -17.01 12.07
C ARG A 956 23.94 -16.22 13.08
N TYR A 957 23.51 -16.88 14.17
CA TYR A 957 22.71 -16.25 15.21
C TYR A 957 23.49 -15.16 15.94
N ASP A 958 22.97 -13.93 16.02
CA ASP A 958 23.55 -12.84 16.81
C ASP A 958 25.01 -12.47 16.43
N SER A 959 25.30 -12.32 15.13
CA SER A 959 26.61 -11.90 14.60
C SER A 959 26.80 -10.38 14.47
N LEU A 960 25.72 -9.60 14.62
CA LEU A 960 25.70 -8.17 14.25
C LEU A 960 26.28 -7.23 15.31
N TRP A 961 26.15 -7.58 16.60
CA TRP A 961 26.55 -6.70 17.71
C TRP A 961 28.07 -6.45 17.76
N ALA A 962 28.86 -7.36 17.19
CA ALA A 962 30.32 -7.27 17.12
C ALA A 962 30.80 -6.03 16.35
N ALA A 963 29.99 -5.48 15.44
CA ALA A 963 30.33 -4.26 14.70
C ALA A 963 30.36 -3.01 15.61
N GLU A 964 29.60 -3.01 16.69
CA GLU A 964 29.52 -1.90 17.64
C GLU A 964 30.43 -2.07 18.87
N ASP A 965 31.08 -3.22 19.00
CA ASP A 965 31.84 -3.58 20.20
C ASP A 965 33.03 -4.46 19.79
N ILE A 966 33.96 -3.85 19.05
CA ILE A 966 35.13 -4.55 18.51
C ILE A 966 36.07 -5.04 19.62
N ASP A 967 36.07 -4.38 20.78
CA ASP A 967 36.86 -4.75 21.95
C ASP A 967 36.53 -6.15 22.47
N ALA A 968 35.29 -6.59 22.26
CA ALA A 968 34.81 -7.92 22.63
C ALA A 968 35.06 -8.99 21.54
N VAL A 969 35.54 -8.60 20.36
CA VAL A 969 35.88 -9.51 19.27
C VAL A 969 37.31 -10.02 19.45
N PHE A 970 37.51 -11.30 19.15
CA PHE A 970 38.83 -11.93 19.19
C PHE A 970 39.82 -11.15 18.28
N ASP A 971 40.97 -10.78 18.83
CA ASP A 971 42.01 -9.93 18.20
C ASP A 971 41.59 -8.49 17.82
N GLN A 972 40.38 -8.04 18.19
CA GLN A 972 39.85 -6.70 17.87
C GLN A 972 39.89 -6.35 16.36
N ASP A 973 39.89 -7.37 15.51
CA ASP A 973 40.08 -7.23 14.07
C ASP A 973 38.73 -7.00 13.35
N PRO A 974 38.52 -5.84 12.70
CA PRO A 974 37.25 -5.51 12.06
C PRO A 974 36.97 -6.39 10.82
N GLN A 975 37.97 -7.07 10.25
CA GLN A 975 37.77 -7.99 9.12
C GLN A 975 37.06 -9.30 9.50
N ARG A 976 36.96 -9.59 10.81
CA ARG A 976 36.25 -10.77 11.34
C ARG A 976 34.75 -10.52 11.52
N VAL A 977 34.29 -9.30 11.34
CA VAL A 977 32.95 -8.85 11.72
C VAL A 977 32.01 -8.71 10.52
N CYS A 978 30.73 -8.98 10.75
CA CYS A 978 29.62 -8.76 9.84
C CYS A 978 29.10 -7.32 9.97
N ILE A 979 29.14 -6.55 8.88
CA ILE A 979 28.77 -5.13 8.87
C ILE A 979 27.71 -4.91 7.79
N LEU A 980 26.47 -4.63 8.20
CA LEU A 980 25.36 -4.41 7.27
C LEU A 980 25.55 -3.07 6.54
N GLN A 981 25.64 -3.10 5.20
CA GLN A 981 25.76 -1.89 4.40
C GLN A 981 25.10 -2.01 3.03
N GLY A 982 24.63 -0.86 2.51
CA GLY A 982 23.94 -0.75 1.23
C GLY A 982 24.90 -0.38 0.10
N PRO A 983 24.87 -1.08 -1.06
CA PRO A 983 25.83 -0.92 -2.15
C PRO A 983 25.83 0.47 -2.77
N VAL A 984 24.66 1.09 -2.87
CA VAL A 984 24.51 2.44 -3.43
C VAL A 984 24.76 3.52 -2.37
N ALA A 985 24.26 3.31 -1.15
CA ALA A 985 24.34 4.32 -0.09
C ALA A 985 25.78 4.54 0.42
N VAL A 986 26.63 3.52 0.37
CA VAL A 986 27.98 3.60 0.96
C VAL A 986 28.88 4.63 0.25
N LYS A 987 28.62 4.94 -1.02
CA LYS A 987 29.38 5.97 -1.78
C LYS A 987 29.30 7.37 -1.17
N HIS A 988 28.26 7.61 -0.37
CA HIS A 988 28.03 8.88 0.33
C HIS A 988 28.72 8.93 1.71
N ALA A 989 29.16 7.79 2.25
CA ALA A 989 29.85 7.71 3.53
C ALA A 989 31.35 8.03 3.39
N LYS A 990 31.69 9.29 3.11
CA LYS A 990 33.08 9.72 2.88
C LYS A 990 33.79 10.25 4.13
N VAL A 991 33.04 10.85 5.05
CA VAL A 991 33.56 11.45 6.28
C VAL A 991 33.16 10.58 7.46
N LYS A 992 34.15 10.22 8.27
CA LYS A 992 33.97 9.48 9.52
C LYS A 992 33.70 10.47 10.67
N ASP A 993 32.82 10.07 11.58
CA ASP A 993 32.51 10.80 12.82
C ASP A 993 31.97 12.22 12.60
N GLU A 994 31.24 12.42 11.50
CA GLU A 994 30.42 13.61 11.28
C GLU A 994 29.21 13.60 12.23
N PRO A 995 28.91 14.69 12.97
CA PRO A 995 27.74 14.77 13.83
C PRO A 995 26.44 14.58 13.04
N ILE A 996 25.52 13.77 13.56
CA ILE A 996 24.28 13.44 12.84
C ILE A 996 23.41 14.68 12.53
N LYS A 997 23.45 15.68 13.41
CA LYS A 997 22.75 16.96 13.25
C LYS A 997 23.27 17.75 12.05
N GLU A 998 24.59 17.81 11.89
CA GLU A 998 25.23 18.50 10.76
C GLU A 998 25.01 17.70 9.47
N MET A 999 25.16 16.37 9.52
CA MET A 999 24.98 15.49 8.37
C MET A 999 23.60 15.64 7.72
N LEU A 1000 22.52 15.58 8.52
CA LEU A 1000 21.16 15.72 8.01
C LEU A 1000 20.77 17.20 7.77
N GLY A 1001 21.29 18.12 8.59
CA GLY A 1001 21.08 19.56 8.46
C GLY A 1001 21.63 20.12 7.16
N ASN A 1002 22.83 19.70 6.76
CA ASN A 1002 23.45 20.08 5.50
C ASN A 1002 22.61 19.63 4.30
N ILE A 1003 22.11 18.40 4.31
CA ILE A 1003 21.23 17.87 3.25
C ILE A 1003 19.93 18.67 3.18
N THR A 1004 19.32 18.96 4.33
CA THR A 1004 18.06 19.71 4.41
C THR A 1004 18.24 21.15 3.90
N SER A 1005 19.36 21.79 4.24
CA SER A 1005 19.68 23.15 3.77
C SER A 1005 19.83 23.20 2.25
N ILE A 1006 20.54 22.22 1.65
CA ILE A 1006 20.69 22.12 0.19
C ILE A 1006 19.33 21.92 -0.50
N PHE A 1007 18.41 21.15 0.11
CA PHE A 1007 17.05 21.01 -0.43
C PHE A 1007 16.29 22.32 -0.42
N ILE A 1008 16.38 23.09 0.67
CA ILE A 1008 15.76 24.40 0.79
C ILE A 1008 16.30 25.33 -0.31
N ASP A 1009 17.62 25.42 -0.47
CA ASP A 1009 18.24 26.27 -1.49
C ASP A 1009 17.75 25.91 -2.90
N LYS A 1010 17.78 24.61 -3.27
CA LYS A 1010 17.29 24.13 -4.57
C LYS A 1010 15.79 24.37 -4.76
N LEU A 1011 15.00 24.33 -3.69
CA LEU A 1011 13.55 24.54 -3.71
C LEU A 1011 13.22 26.03 -3.93
N VAL A 1012 13.92 26.92 -3.24
CA VAL A 1012 13.83 28.38 -3.42
C VAL A 1012 14.21 28.76 -4.85
N ASP A 1013 15.28 28.19 -5.39
CA ASP A 1013 15.73 28.45 -6.75
C ASP A 1013 14.70 27.98 -7.80
N ARG A 1014 14.18 26.76 -7.66
CA ARG A 1014 13.28 26.16 -8.66
C ARG A 1014 11.86 26.70 -8.61
N PHE A 1015 11.26 26.78 -7.43
CA PHE A 1015 9.83 27.08 -7.29
C PHE A 1015 9.55 28.56 -6.99
N TYR A 1016 10.53 29.28 -6.46
CA TYR A 1016 10.38 30.68 -6.06
C TYR A 1016 11.32 31.64 -6.83
N ALA A 1017 12.10 31.12 -7.79
CA ALA A 1017 13.05 31.89 -8.59
C ALA A 1017 14.05 32.71 -7.75
N GLY A 1018 14.49 32.16 -6.61
CA GLY A 1018 15.40 32.82 -5.68
C GLY A 1018 14.72 33.80 -4.71
N ASP A 1019 13.42 34.04 -4.82
CA ASP A 1019 12.68 35.04 -4.04
C ASP A 1019 11.95 34.43 -2.84
N LYS A 1020 12.56 34.57 -1.66
CA LYS A 1020 12.02 34.09 -0.37
C LYS A 1020 10.70 34.73 0.02
N SER A 1021 10.39 35.94 -0.47
CA SER A 1021 9.16 36.66 -0.09
C SER A 1021 7.87 36.01 -0.62
N LYS A 1022 7.98 35.17 -1.66
CA LYS A 1022 6.85 34.45 -2.26
C LYS A 1022 6.43 33.20 -1.48
N ILE A 1023 7.18 32.83 -0.45
CA ILE A 1023 6.95 31.60 0.30
C ILE A 1023 5.80 31.82 1.31
N PRO A 1024 4.77 30.95 1.33
CA PRO A 1024 3.69 31.04 2.30
C PRO A 1024 4.19 30.88 3.74
N THR A 1025 3.78 31.78 4.63
CA THR A 1025 4.11 31.72 6.06
C THR A 1025 2.95 31.13 6.88
N ALA A 1026 3.24 30.18 7.77
CA ALA A 1026 2.30 29.62 8.74
C ALA A 1026 2.90 29.66 10.15
N GLU A 1027 2.06 29.80 11.19
CA GLU A 1027 2.55 29.84 12.59
C GLU A 1027 3.19 28.51 13.03
N TYR A 1028 2.66 27.38 12.56
CA TYR A 1028 3.22 26.04 12.81
C TYR A 1028 2.81 25.08 11.69
N LEU A 1029 3.57 23.99 11.53
CA LEU A 1029 3.30 22.96 10.52
C LEU A 1029 2.38 21.87 11.09
N ALA A 1030 1.25 21.61 10.42
CA ALA A 1030 0.29 20.58 10.81
C ALA A 1030 -0.54 20.09 9.61
N PRO A 1031 -1.27 18.97 9.74
CA PRO A 1031 -2.19 18.51 8.69
C PRO A 1031 -3.21 19.59 8.34
N ALA A 1032 -3.60 19.65 7.07
CA ALA A 1032 -4.54 20.65 6.58
C ALA A 1032 -5.89 20.54 7.35
N PRO A 1033 -6.52 21.68 7.70
CA PRO A 1033 -7.83 21.67 8.35
C PRO A 1033 -8.88 20.89 7.57
N ARG A 1034 -9.74 20.16 8.28
CA ARG A 1034 -10.89 19.49 7.64
C ARG A 1034 -11.86 20.55 7.12
N ALA A 1035 -12.28 20.41 5.87
CA ALA A 1035 -13.32 21.27 5.31
C ALA A 1035 -14.61 21.13 6.13
N LEU A 1036 -15.15 22.26 6.59
CA LEU A 1036 -16.31 22.30 7.46
C LEU A 1036 -17.61 22.13 6.65
N PRO A 1037 -18.59 21.33 7.13
CA PRO A 1037 -19.93 21.32 6.57
C PRO A 1037 -20.59 22.69 6.77
N ALA A 1038 -21.34 23.19 5.77
CA ALA A 1038 -22.02 24.49 5.79
C ALA A 1038 -23.17 24.61 6.83
N VAL A 1039 -23.29 23.66 7.77
CA VAL A 1039 -24.47 23.41 8.61
C VAL A 1039 -24.55 24.36 9.83
N ILE A 1040 -23.48 25.06 10.18
CA ILE A 1040 -23.46 25.96 11.34
C ILE A 1040 -23.57 27.42 10.86
N ALA A 1041 -24.74 28.03 11.06
CA ALA A 1041 -24.95 29.44 10.81
C ALA A 1041 -24.09 30.27 11.79
N SER A 1042 -23.08 30.96 11.26
CA SER A 1042 -22.28 31.91 12.02
C SER A 1042 -22.78 33.32 11.74
N ALA A 1043 -23.14 34.06 12.79
CA ALA A 1043 -23.32 35.50 12.69
C ALA A 1043 -21.97 36.13 13.00
N VAL A 1044 -21.27 36.59 11.95
CA VAL A 1044 -19.99 37.29 12.07
C VAL A 1044 -20.26 38.79 12.08
N ALA A 1045 -20.00 39.44 13.20
CA ALA A 1045 -20.09 40.89 13.35
C ALA A 1045 -18.69 41.45 13.69
N GLY A 1046 -17.99 42.00 12.70
CA GLY A 1046 -16.61 42.47 12.86
C GLY A 1046 -15.66 41.33 13.27
N ASN A 1047 -14.96 41.49 14.39
CA ASN A 1047 -14.05 40.48 14.96
C ASN A 1047 -14.74 39.45 15.88
N THR A 1048 -16.07 39.49 16.02
CA THR A 1048 -16.81 38.59 16.91
C THR A 1048 -17.65 37.62 16.09
N ALA A 1049 -17.40 36.32 16.24
CA ALA A 1049 -18.22 35.27 15.68
C ALA A 1049 -19.14 34.70 16.78
N THR A 1050 -20.45 34.76 16.57
CA THR A 1050 -21.43 34.13 17.46
C THR A 1050 -22.03 32.91 16.79
N TYR A 1051 -21.95 31.76 17.47
CA TYR A 1051 -22.50 30.49 17.00
C TYR A 1051 -23.73 30.14 17.83
N VAL A 1052 -24.91 30.14 17.20
CA VAL A 1052 -26.16 29.74 17.84
C VAL A 1052 -26.41 28.26 17.52
N MET A 1053 -26.54 27.44 18.56
CA MET A 1053 -26.74 26.00 18.41
C MET A 1053 -28.23 25.72 18.21
N GLY A 1054 -28.58 24.99 17.15
CA GLY A 1054 -29.92 24.45 16.95
C GLY A 1054 -30.24 23.27 17.89
N GLN A 1055 -31.41 22.63 17.69
CA GLN A 1055 -31.83 21.47 18.49
C GLN A 1055 -30.96 20.21 18.29
N SER A 1056 -30.24 20.09 17.16
CA SER A 1056 -29.30 19.00 16.90
C SER A 1056 -27.86 19.41 17.24
N THR A 1057 -27.16 18.59 18.03
CA THR A 1057 -25.76 18.84 18.39
C THR A 1057 -24.82 18.23 17.35
N PRO A 1058 -23.97 19.02 16.68
CA PRO A 1058 -22.92 18.50 15.80
C PRO A 1058 -21.90 17.70 16.61
N GLU A 1059 -21.20 16.80 15.92
CA GLU A 1059 -20.08 16.04 16.48
C GLU A 1059 -19.03 16.98 17.09
N THR A 1060 -18.45 16.59 18.23
CA THR A 1060 -17.47 17.39 18.98
C THR A 1060 -16.33 17.89 18.11
N LEU A 1061 -15.80 17.06 17.20
CA LEU A 1061 -14.70 17.44 16.31
C LEU A 1061 -15.11 18.52 15.31
N VAL A 1062 -16.27 18.38 14.66
CA VAL A 1062 -16.80 19.39 13.73
C VAL A 1062 -17.04 20.72 14.43
N ARG A 1063 -17.54 20.69 15.66
CA ARG A 1063 -17.71 21.90 16.50
C ARG A 1063 -16.38 22.57 16.79
N LEU A 1064 -15.38 21.81 17.25
CA LEU A 1064 -14.05 22.35 17.56
C LEU A 1064 -13.41 22.98 16.31
N GLU A 1065 -13.46 22.30 15.18
CA GLU A 1065 -12.98 22.79 13.88
C GLU A 1065 -13.71 24.09 13.46
N THR A 1066 -15.01 24.18 13.72
CA THR A 1066 -15.81 25.38 13.39
C THR A 1066 -15.46 26.59 14.26
N LEU A 1067 -15.21 26.36 15.55
CA LEU A 1067 -14.88 27.42 16.50
C LEU A 1067 -13.51 28.06 16.22
N VAL A 1068 -12.54 27.26 15.77
CA VAL A 1068 -11.16 27.74 15.53
C VAL A 1068 -10.93 28.20 14.10
N GLY A 1069 -11.73 27.70 13.15
CA GLY A 1069 -11.59 28.01 11.74
C GLY A 1069 -10.32 27.42 11.09
N PRO A 1070 -10.06 27.77 9.82
CA PRO A 1070 -8.99 27.16 9.03
C PRO A 1070 -7.59 27.72 9.32
N LYS A 1071 -7.47 28.87 9.99
CA LYS A 1071 -6.16 29.48 10.26
C LYS A 1071 -5.39 28.69 11.32
N LEU A 1072 -4.18 28.26 10.98
CA LEU A 1072 -3.25 27.63 11.93
C LEU A 1072 -2.79 28.68 12.96
N SER A 1073 -3.34 28.60 14.16
CA SER A 1073 -3.06 29.51 15.29
C SER A 1073 -2.96 28.74 16.61
N TRP A 1074 -2.49 29.40 17.66
CA TRP A 1074 -2.46 28.83 19.02
C TRP A 1074 -3.84 28.30 19.50
N ALA A 1075 -4.94 28.97 19.12
CA ALA A 1075 -6.28 28.58 19.52
C ALA A 1075 -6.71 27.28 18.84
N ARG A 1076 -6.35 27.10 17.57
CA ARG A 1076 -6.51 25.85 16.84
C ARG A 1076 -5.72 24.73 17.50
N ALA A 1077 -4.41 24.94 17.67
CA ALA A 1077 -3.53 23.99 18.35
C ALA A 1077 -4.07 23.54 19.72
N LEU A 1078 -4.62 24.47 20.52
CA LEU A 1078 -5.17 24.15 21.84
C LEU A 1078 -6.46 23.33 21.79
N LEU A 1079 -7.32 23.52 20.80
CA LEU A 1079 -8.64 22.88 20.74
C LEU A 1079 -8.67 21.64 19.84
N THR A 1080 -7.77 21.51 18.85
CA THR A 1080 -7.74 20.36 17.93
C THR A 1080 -6.76 19.28 18.35
N SER A 1081 -5.65 19.62 19.02
CA SER A 1081 -4.64 18.63 19.42
C SER A 1081 -5.23 17.59 20.37
N THR A 1082 -5.01 16.31 20.09
CA THR A 1082 -5.46 15.20 20.95
C THR A 1082 -4.68 15.12 22.25
N THR A 1083 -3.39 15.47 22.20
CA THR A 1083 -2.40 15.28 23.26
C THR A 1083 -1.72 16.60 23.56
N ILE A 1084 -1.47 16.86 24.84
CA ILE A 1084 -0.69 18.00 25.35
C ILE A 1084 0.50 17.49 26.18
N VAL A 1085 1.58 18.26 26.22
CA VAL A 1085 2.75 17.90 27.03
C VAL A 1085 2.57 18.44 28.46
N GLN A 1086 2.76 17.60 29.48
CA GLN A 1086 2.86 18.04 30.87
C GLN A 1086 4.19 17.57 31.46
N GLY A 1087 5.12 18.51 31.69
CA GLY A 1087 6.51 18.16 32.02
C GLY A 1087 7.16 17.44 30.83
N THR A 1088 7.47 16.15 31.00
CA THR A 1088 7.97 15.25 29.94
C THR A 1088 6.94 14.25 29.42
N ALA A 1089 5.74 14.23 30.01
CA ALA A 1089 4.69 13.27 29.73
C ALA A 1089 3.69 13.76 28.68
N TYR A 1090 3.10 12.82 27.94
CA TYR A 1090 1.95 13.03 27.08
C TYR A 1090 0.66 12.82 27.88
N VAL A 1091 -0.23 13.81 27.84
CA VAL A 1091 -1.52 13.76 28.54
C VAL A 1091 -2.63 14.10 27.56
N ASP A 1092 -3.80 13.52 27.76
CA ASP A 1092 -4.98 13.83 26.95
C ASP A 1092 -5.36 15.32 27.06
N ASN A 1093 -5.74 15.89 25.91
CA ASN A 1093 -6.21 17.26 25.88
C ASN A 1093 -7.63 17.38 26.45
N HIS A 1094 -7.73 17.71 27.73
CA HIS A 1094 -9.01 17.88 28.42
C HIS A 1094 -9.84 19.07 27.88
N MET A 1095 -9.23 20.02 27.16
CA MET A 1095 -9.96 21.14 26.56
C MET A 1095 -11.00 20.65 25.55
N ARG A 1096 -10.71 19.57 24.81
CA ARG A 1096 -11.65 18.96 23.87
C ARG A 1096 -12.96 18.51 24.54
N ARG A 1097 -12.86 18.02 25.78
CA ARG A 1097 -14.01 17.58 26.58
C ARG A 1097 -14.80 18.77 27.15
N LEU A 1098 -14.11 19.82 27.59
CA LEU A 1098 -14.77 21.03 28.13
C LEU A 1098 -15.63 21.76 27.08
N PHE A 1099 -15.24 21.69 25.81
CA PHE A 1099 -15.95 22.32 24.70
C PHE A 1099 -16.94 21.36 23.99
N ALA A 1100 -17.15 20.16 24.53
CA ALA A 1100 -18.19 19.24 24.09
C ALA A 1100 -19.61 19.83 24.31
N PRO A 1101 -20.60 19.46 23.48
CA PRO A 1101 -21.95 20.01 23.57
C PRO A 1101 -22.66 19.58 24.87
N HIS A 1102 -23.14 20.55 25.66
CA HIS A 1102 -23.93 20.34 26.89
C HIS A 1102 -25.04 21.38 27.02
N TRP A 1103 -26.17 21.01 27.63
CA TRP A 1103 -27.42 21.80 27.65
C TRP A 1103 -27.56 22.83 28.79
N SER A 1104 -26.56 22.95 29.67
CA SER A 1104 -26.55 23.96 30.73
C SER A 1104 -25.13 24.18 31.25
N ARG A 1105 -24.75 25.43 31.54
CA ARG A 1105 -23.47 25.76 32.18
C ARG A 1105 -23.72 26.62 33.42
N ARG A 1106 -23.24 26.16 34.58
CA ARG A 1106 -22.85 27.04 35.69
C ARG A 1106 -21.37 27.38 35.50
N SER A 1107 -21.00 28.65 35.65
CA SER A 1107 -19.63 29.11 35.41
C SER A 1107 -18.81 29.11 36.71
N ALA A 1108 -17.73 28.34 36.74
CA ALA A 1108 -16.66 28.45 37.72
C ALA A 1108 -15.35 28.78 36.99
N ARG A 1109 -14.48 29.60 37.57
CA ARG A 1109 -13.22 30.06 36.95
C ARG A 1109 -12.04 29.37 37.62
N VAL A 1110 -11.37 28.48 36.88
CA VAL A 1110 -10.10 27.86 37.31
C VAL A 1110 -9.00 28.31 36.34
N PRO A 1111 -7.94 29.00 36.79
CA PRO A 1111 -6.85 29.44 35.92
C PRO A 1111 -5.93 28.26 35.53
N LEU A 1112 -5.88 27.93 34.24
CA LEU A 1112 -4.98 26.94 33.66
C LEU A 1112 -3.94 27.64 32.78
N HIS A 1113 -2.66 27.37 33.02
CA HIS A 1113 -1.55 27.98 32.29
C HIS A 1113 -0.97 26.99 31.27
N VAL A 1114 -0.79 27.47 30.04
CA VAL A 1114 -0.34 26.69 28.89
C VAL A 1114 0.66 27.53 28.10
N VAL A 1115 1.77 26.91 27.69
CA VAL A 1115 2.79 27.50 26.82
C VAL A 1115 2.58 26.97 25.40
N TYR A 1116 2.51 27.88 24.45
CA TYR A 1116 2.44 27.58 23.02
C TYR A 1116 3.86 27.60 22.41
N LYS A 1117 4.26 26.50 21.78
CA LYS A 1117 5.56 26.32 21.12
C LYS A 1117 5.36 25.99 19.63
N PRO A 1118 5.24 27.00 18.74
CA PRO A 1118 4.98 26.80 17.32
C PRO A 1118 6.05 25.97 16.60
N ALA A 1119 7.32 26.05 17.04
CA ALA A 1119 8.43 25.26 16.49
C ALA A 1119 8.24 23.74 16.64
N MET A 1120 7.38 23.29 17.57
CA MET A 1120 7.03 21.88 17.76
C MET A 1120 5.63 21.62 17.18
N GLY A 1121 5.46 21.77 15.86
CA GLY A 1121 4.16 21.67 15.19
C GLY A 1121 3.38 20.37 15.46
N TYR A 1122 4.08 19.29 15.81
CA TYR A 1122 3.52 17.98 16.14
C TYR A 1122 2.90 17.89 17.55
N VAL A 1123 3.38 18.66 18.52
CA VAL A 1123 2.77 18.85 19.86
C VAL A 1123 3.06 20.28 20.36
N PRO A 1124 2.36 21.29 19.85
CA PRO A 1124 2.72 22.69 20.11
C PRO A 1124 2.24 23.20 21.48
N ILE A 1125 1.52 22.40 22.26
CA ILE A 1125 0.85 22.83 23.49
C ILE A 1125 1.47 22.13 24.70
N HIS A 1126 2.05 22.93 25.60
CA HIS A 1126 2.72 22.46 26.82
C HIS A 1126 2.03 23.05 28.05
N LYS A 1127 1.41 22.20 28.87
CA LYS A 1127 0.81 22.60 30.14
C LYS A 1127 1.90 22.91 31.16
N VAL A 1128 1.77 24.06 31.83
CA VAL A 1128 2.65 24.43 32.95
C VAL A 1128 2.22 23.67 34.18
N ALA A 1129 3.02 22.68 34.58
CA ALA A 1129 2.78 21.89 35.78
C ALA A 1129 3.14 22.64 37.07
N ASP A 1130 4.09 23.58 36.98
CA ASP A 1130 4.55 24.38 38.10
C ASP A 1130 3.40 25.19 38.71
N ASP A 1131 3.31 25.15 40.04
CA ASP A 1131 2.25 25.73 40.88
C ASP A 1131 0.82 25.32 40.53
N CYS A 1132 0.60 24.31 39.67
CA CYS A 1132 -0.73 23.89 39.25
C CYS A 1132 -1.55 23.36 40.43
N HIS A 1133 -0.94 22.60 41.34
CA HIS A 1133 -1.62 22.12 42.54
C HIS A 1133 -1.99 23.27 43.47
N THR A 1134 -1.11 24.27 43.63
CA THR A 1134 -1.36 25.46 44.45
C THR A 1134 -2.54 26.27 43.89
N ARG A 1135 -2.58 26.50 42.57
CA ARG A 1135 -3.69 27.19 41.89
C ARG A 1135 -5.02 26.44 42.04
N ILE A 1136 -5.01 25.12 41.90
CA ILE A 1136 -6.22 24.30 42.08
C ILE A 1136 -6.67 24.34 43.54
N LYS A 1137 -5.75 24.21 44.49
CA LYS A 1137 -6.05 24.33 45.93
C LYS A 1137 -6.63 25.71 46.27
N ALA A 1138 -6.03 26.79 45.78
CA ALA A 1138 -6.53 28.15 45.98
C ALA A 1138 -7.95 28.35 45.46
N PHE A 1139 -8.34 27.68 44.36
CA PHE A 1139 -9.72 27.70 43.88
C PHE A 1139 -10.72 27.01 44.83
N TYR A 1140 -10.28 26.00 45.60
CA TYR A 1140 -11.12 25.34 46.60
C TYR A 1140 -11.11 26.05 47.97
N GLY A 1141 -10.22 27.03 48.19
CA GLY A 1141 -10.22 27.90 49.37
C GLY A 1141 -11.03 29.16 49.11
N ASP A 1142 -11.80 29.63 50.10
CA ASP A 1142 -12.61 30.85 50.01
C ASP A 1142 -11.74 32.12 50.07
N ASP A 1143 -10.90 32.35 49.05
CA ASP A 1143 -9.98 33.51 48.91
C ASP A 1143 -8.96 33.72 50.07
N GLU A 1144 -8.96 32.87 51.09
CA GLU A 1144 -7.97 32.84 52.16
C GLU A 1144 -6.79 31.92 51.81
N VAL A 1145 -5.58 32.32 52.23
CA VAL A 1145 -4.38 31.48 52.12
C VAL A 1145 -4.61 30.20 52.89
N LEU A 1146 -4.76 29.08 52.19
CA LEU A 1146 -4.91 27.76 52.81
C LEU A 1146 -3.74 27.53 53.79
N PRO A 1147 -4.02 27.25 55.08
CA PRO A 1147 -2.97 27.06 56.07
C PRO A 1147 -2.11 25.85 55.70
N GLU A 1148 -0.81 25.92 56.00
CA GLU A 1148 0.11 24.80 55.86
C GLU A 1148 -0.23 23.77 56.95
N VAL A 1149 -1.13 22.83 56.61
CA VAL A 1149 -1.61 21.82 57.57
C VAL A 1149 -0.52 20.75 57.76
N ASP A 1150 0.15 20.78 58.91
CA ASP A 1150 0.94 19.63 59.37
C ASP A 1150 -0.01 18.47 59.69
N LEU A 1151 0.12 17.36 58.96
CA LEU A 1151 -0.67 16.14 59.13
C LEU A 1151 -0.54 15.53 60.54
N ARG A 1152 0.41 15.99 61.35
CA ARG A 1152 0.62 15.57 62.75
C ARG A 1152 -0.14 16.41 63.77
N ASN A 1153 -0.64 17.58 63.40
CA ASN A 1153 -1.47 18.41 64.27
C ASN A 1153 -2.94 17.99 64.16
N ARG A 1154 -3.59 17.73 65.30
CA ARG A 1154 -5.06 17.68 65.36
C ARG A 1154 -5.54 19.12 65.20
N ASN A 1155 -6.08 19.45 64.03
CA ASN A 1155 -6.73 20.76 63.83
C ASN A 1155 -7.81 20.95 64.91
N SER A 1156 -7.66 22.05 65.64
CA SER A 1156 -8.51 22.50 66.74
C SER A 1156 -9.87 22.98 66.24
N ASP A 1157 -10.93 22.46 66.88
CA ASP A 1157 -12.29 22.96 67.06
C ASP A 1157 -12.86 23.95 66.03
N PHE A 1158 -13.68 23.45 65.12
CA PHE A 1158 -14.75 24.24 64.52
C PHE A 1158 -15.98 24.17 65.43
N ASP A 1159 -16.31 25.27 66.11
CA ASP A 1159 -17.58 25.41 66.82
C ASP A 1159 -18.73 25.54 65.79
N LEU A 1160 -19.40 24.43 65.54
CA LEU A 1160 -20.56 24.34 64.66
C LEU A 1160 -21.82 24.78 65.43
N ASN A 1161 -22.11 26.08 65.40
CA ASN A 1161 -23.40 26.59 65.89
C ASN A 1161 -24.52 26.20 64.91
N LEU A 1162 -25.26 25.13 65.25
CA LEU A 1162 -26.46 24.70 64.55
C LEU A 1162 -27.59 25.75 64.69
N TYR A 1163 -27.70 26.66 63.72
CA TYR A 1163 -28.89 27.51 63.58
C TYR A 1163 -30.07 26.67 63.08
N ALA A 1164 -31.24 26.84 63.73
CA ALA A 1164 -32.47 26.08 63.47
C ALA A 1164 -33.05 26.18 62.03
N GLY A 1165 -32.46 26.99 61.15
CA GLY A 1165 -32.87 27.10 59.74
C GLY A 1165 -32.50 25.90 58.86
N HIS A 1166 -31.61 25.01 59.31
CA HIS A 1166 -31.19 23.83 58.53
C HIS A 1166 -32.10 22.60 58.67
N ALA A 1167 -33.04 22.58 59.62
CA ALA A 1167 -33.91 21.42 59.86
C ALA A 1167 -35.26 21.48 59.13
N VAL A 1168 -35.53 22.55 58.35
CA VAL A 1168 -36.83 22.77 57.69
C VAL A 1168 -36.64 22.90 56.19
N ALA A 1169 -36.22 21.82 55.53
CA ALA A 1169 -36.28 21.73 54.06
C ALA A 1169 -36.57 20.32 53.52
N ASP A 1170 -36.56 19.27 54.35
CA ASP A 1170 -36.66 17.88 53.87
C ASP A 1170 -38.02 17.18 54.13
N THR A 1171 -39.05 17.89 54.59
CA THR A 1171 -40.40 17.31 54.80
C THR A 1171 -41.45 17.74 53.79
N ALA A 1172 -41.09 18.44 52.71
CA ALA A 1172 -42.07 18.97 51.75
C ALA A 1172 -41.86 18.54 50.27
N ARG A 1173 -41.16 17.43 50.00
CA ARG A 1173 -41.03 16.89 48.63
C ARG A 1173 -41.06 15.35 48.53
N ALA A 1174 -41.78 14.70 49.45
CA ALA A 1174 -42.13 13.28 49.36
C ALA A 1174 -43.58 13.05 48.88
N HIS A 1175 -44.22 14.08 48.34
CA HIS A 1175 -45.45 13.97 47.55
C HIS A 1175 -45.23 14.69 46.23
N ASP A 1176 -45.40 13.95 45.13
CA ASP A 1176 -45.29 14.32 43.72
C ASP A 1176 -43.88 14.41 43.10
N LEU A 1177 -43.32 13.23 42.77
CA LEU A 1177 -42.78 12.87 41.44
C LEU A 1177 -42.37 11.39 41.35
#